data_AF-A0A9P8KWS2-F1
#
_entry.id   AF-A0A9P8KWS2-F1
#
_cell.length_a   1.000
_cell.length_b   1.000
_cell.length_c   1.000
_cell.angle_alpha   90.00
_cell.angle_beta   90.00
_cell.angle_gamma   90.00
#
_symmetry.space_group_name_H-M   'P 1'
#
loop_
_entity.id
_entity.type
_entity.pdbx_description
1 polymer ?
#
loop_
_entity_poly.entity_id
_entity_poly.type
_entity_poly.pdbx_seq_one_letter_code
_entity_poly.pdbx_strand_id
1 'polypeptide(L)'
;MSSFDKLSRAVANYYMNRFVFQPYARQFTIKLQASAWDIPQNSGEETARAARTTGFSGTNDNKYLMPMNIEQEDLPGLLQTNAEVLSYLLQPRNRKYSVLVDHNLWRLSEHDMLKTIHDQGIRILIDSGAYILETGNRDLAKLWLQVDGQAQAAVYFHSDNRAWVVYRDPAKRDTPLLATRLANNLENCLVYFDEAHTRGVDLKLPENARAALTLALKQTKDNTMQAAMRLRQLRTTQSVMFFAPPEVDMSIRDVCCNRLPINTHIESPHVIFWLLEQTCRANEDLQPLFQAQGNDFCRRTNALLKYPDYVTSKDSKRNLLKILQQPEHQTLMQMYGDTSRSSTSQGLKNMLSSRLQGFTNRLSQYDISGVYQADIFGEVEQEQERELEVQLETQRETERPVHYQALNYLGLSATILDFFKAGKLNTTDKEIRHAFDYIGATEVGAKHDIKNTDSRLFVSKEFGRTIELPLNDPTVGDRFLRPVEWVLWSPSTQTALVIIPEEAELLIPKLRLARGKVKVHLIAYAAPITRAMVPFNHLLYYSLPPVPLNATFPVWLKVELGILSGRLYADFEEWKLICDYFKGSPKGNISRGFLLEWLGVRCRAHDVLHTPMGYICLDRTATEMDPFFVQIATVAAPTIPAIPVEDAVEEIEDEKWEEEESDDEDGSLYIDATKDGSVEKYDSAEEDDSAEEDDSAEEDDSAEEDDSDEENGSDEESDSDEIYEK
;
A
#
# COMPACT_ATOMS: atom_id res chain seq x y z
N MET A 1 -0.02 -7.21 5.35
CA MET A 1 0.69 -6.34 6.32
C MET A 1 0.65 -6.85 7.77
N SER A 2 -0.40 -7.58 8.18
CA SER A 2 -0.66 -8.10 9.56
C SER A 2 0.35 -9.10 10.17
N SER A 3 1.50 -9.32 9.54
CA SER A 3 2.47 -10.36 9.93
C SER A 3 3.59 -9.86 10.86
N PHE A 4 3.81 -8.55 10.96
CA PHE A 4 5.02 -7.99 11.56
C PHE A 4 5.03 -7.91 13.10
N ASP A 5 3.87 -7.76 13.74
CA ASP A 5 3.76 -7.49 15.19
C ASP A 5 4.10 -8.68 16.11
N LYS A 6 4.58 -9.80 15.55
CA LYS A 6 4.95 -11.02 16.31
C LYS A 6 6.45 -11.21 16.53
N LEU A 7 7.30 -10.34 15.98
CA LEU A 7 8.76 -10.44 16.09
C LEU A 7 9.29 -9.76 17.35
N SER A 8 10.28 -10.37 18.03
CA SER A 8 10.88 -9.78 19.23
C SER A 8 11.62 -8.48 18.90
N ARG A 9 11.84 -7.56 19.87
CA ARG A 9 12.55 -6.30 19.60
C ARG A 9 13.91 -6.47 18.92
N ALA A 10 14.62 -7.57 19.17
CA ALA A 10 15.87 -7.88 18.47
C ALA A 10 15.65 -8.20 16.98
N VAL A 11 14.63 -8.99 16.65
CA VAL A 11 14.30 -9.37 15.26
C VAL A 11 13.56 -8.24 14.53
N ALA A 12 12.73 -7.46 15.22
CA ALA A 12 12.16 -6.22 14.71
C ALA A 12 13.27 -5.20 14.43
N ASN A 13 14.22 -4.97 15.35
CA ASN A 13 15.39 -4.13 15.07
C ASN A 13 16.26 -4.69 13.93
N TYR A 14 16.41 -6.02 13.80
CA TYR A 14 17.14 -6.62 12.68
C TYR A 14 16.41 -6.39 11.35
N TYR A 15 15.11 -6.68 11.29
CA TYR A 15 14.27 -6.42 10.13
C TYR A 15 14.29 -4.95 9.74
N MET A 16 14.07 -4.04 10.71
CA MET A 16 14.15 -2.61 10.48
C MET A 16 15.53 -2.20 9.98
N ASN A 17 16.64 -2.56 10.63
CA ASN A 17 17.97 -2.12 10.18
C ASN A 17 18.44 -2.78 8.87
N ARG A 18 17.97 -3.98 8.51
CA ARG A 18 18.50 -4.77 7.38
C ARG A 18 17.59 -4.81 6.15
N PHE A 19 16.28 -4.68 6.33
CA PHE A 19 15.27 -4.77 5.28
C PHE A 19 14.37 -3.53 5.19
N VAL A 20 14.28 -2.70 6.24
CA VAL A 20 13.55 -1.42 6.17
C VAL A 20 14.49 -0.24 5.99
N PHE A 21 15.20 0.21 7.01
CA PHE A 21 16.10 1.36 6.97
C PHE A 21 17.23 1.24 5.94
N GLN A 22 17.69 0.04 5.60
CA GLN A 22 18.75 -0.12 4.57
C GLN A 22 18.27 0.35 3.17
N PRO A 23 17.10 -0.07 2.64
CA PRO A 23 16.53 0.53 1.42
C PRO A 23 15.69 1.81 1.65
N TYR A 24 14.89 1.87 2.72
CA TYR A 24 13.89 2.92 2.96
C TYR A 24 14.38 4.13 3.79
N ALA A 25 15.55 4.08 4.44
CA ALA A 25 16.10 5.21 5.20
C ALA A 25 17.62 5.39 5.01
N ARG A 26 18.13 5.00 3.83
CA ARG A 26 19.49 5.31 3.41
C ARG A 26 19.63 6.83 3.24
N GLN A 27 20.54 7.44 3.99
CA GLN A 27 20.87 8.86 3.93
C GLN A 27 22.39 9.01 3.79
N PHE A 28 22.83 9.94 2.95
CA PHE A 28 24.22 10.39 2.91
C PHE A 28 24.40 11.60 3.84
N THR A 29 25.63 11.82 4.31
CA THR A 29 25.93 13.01 5.13
C THR A 29 25.76 14.31 4.34
N ILE A 30 25.91 14.24 3.01
CA ILE A 30 25.81 15.34 2.06
C ILE A 30 25.16 14.81 0.77
N LYS A 31 24.04 15.42 0.32
CA LYS A 31 23.51 15.25 -1.05
C LYS A 31 24.13 16.30 -1.97
N LEU A 32 24.52 15.88 -3.16
CA LEU A 32 24.82 16.75 -4.30
C LEU A 32 23.76 16.42 -5.36
N GLN A 33 22.88 17.38 -5.64
CA GLN A 33 21.69 17.13 -6.44
C GLN A 33 21.69 17.91 -7.75
N ALA A 34 21.21 17.25 -8.80
CA ALA A 34 20.70 17.86 -10.01
C ALA A 34 19.25 17.40 -10.19
N SER A 35 18.46 18.16 -10.95
CA SER A 35 17.01 18.00 -11.08
C SER A 35 16.57 18.23 -12.53
N ALA A 36 15.27 18.08 -12.82
CA ALA A 36 14.72 18.47 -14.11
C ALA A 36 15.00 19.94 -14.50
N TRP A 37 15.19 20.82 -13.51
CA TRP A 37 15.56 22.23 -13.72
C TRP A 37 16.98 22.43 -14.27
N ASP A 38 17.85 21.44 -14.14
CA ASP A 38 19.25 21.49 -14.58
C ASP A 38 19.44 21.00 -16.03
N ILE A 39 18.45 20.31 -16.61
CA ILE A 39 18.47 19.80 -17.99
C ILE A 39 18.56 20.93 -19.04
N PRO A 40 17.82 22.07 -18.92
CA PRO A 40 17.91 23.17 -19.87
C PRO A 40 19.23 23.94 -19.72
N GLN A 41 20.18 23.71 -20.63
CA GLN A 41 21.47 24.39 -20.62
C GLN A 41 21.31 25.91 -20.79
N ASN A 42 21.78 26.68 -19.79
CA ASN A 42 22.00 28.12 -19.94
C ASN A 42 23.37 28.35 -20.59
N SER A 43 23.42 28.23 -21.93
CA SER A 43 24.53 28.78 -22.72
C SER A 43 24.67 30.28 -22.48
N GLY A 44 25.90 30.78 -22.34
CA GLY A 44 26.17 32.22 -22.23
C GLY A 44 25.72 32.98 -23.49
N GLU A 45 25.44 34.28 -23.35
CA GLU A 45 24.73 35.10 -24.34
C GLU A 45 25.44 35.24 -25.71
N GLU A 46 26.71 34.86 -25.82
CA GLU A 46 27.54 35.13 -27.01
C GLU A 46 27.78 33.92 -27.94
N THR A 47 27.56 32.66 -27.53
CA THR A 47 28.08 31.49 -28.27
C THR A 47 27.10 30.37 -28.62
N ALA A 48 25.80 30.46 -28.31
CA ALA A 48 24.82 29.46 -28.76
C ALA A 48 23.56 30.07 -29.37
N ARG A 49 23.45 30.01 -30.71
CA ARG A 49 22.15 30.02 -31.37
C ARG A 49 21.54 28.62 -31.27
N ALA A 50 20.24 28.56 -30.95
CA ALA A 50 19.35 27.41 -31.15
C ALA A 50 19.44 26.19 -30.20
N ALA A 51 19.99 26.32 -29.00
CA ALA A 51 19.59 25.45 -27.88
C ALA A 51 18.22 25.93 -27.29
N ARG A 52 17.15 25.88 -28.10
CA ARG A 52 15.79 26.15 -27.59
C ARG A 52 15.28 24.91 -26.86
N THR A 53 15.21 24.96 -25.54
CA THR A 53 14.58 23.92 -24.72
C THR A 53 13.04 24.04 -24.75
N THR A 54 12.48 24.04 -25.96
CA THR A 54 11.04 24.07 -26.22
C THR A 54 10.51 22.66 -26.31
N GLY A 55 9.69 22.25 -25.33
CA GLY A 55 8.99 20.97 -25.38
C GLY A 55 7.78 21.04 -26.31
N PHE A 56 7.78 20.25 -27.38
CA PHE A 56 6.57 19.95 -28.15
C PHE A 56 5.70 18.99 -27.34
N SER A 57 4.40 19.25 -27.18
CA SER A 57 3.51 18.36 -26.44
C SER A 57 2.11 18.28 -27.05
N GLY A 58 1.48 17.13 -26.89
CA GLY A 58 0.02 16.93 -27.03
C GLY A 58 -0.69 16.67 -25.70
N THR A 59 0.03 16.72 -24.58
CA THR A 59 -0.36 16.31 -23.21
C THR A 59 0.06 17.42 -22.24
N ASN A 60 -0.91 18.06 -21.58
CA ASN A 60 -0.70 19.38 -20.96
C ASN A 60 -0.88 19.37 -19.43
N ASP A 61 -1.12 18.21 -18.82
CA ASP A 61 -1.50 18.10 -17.41
C ASP A 61 -0.41 18.59 -16.46
N ASN A 62 0.84 18.20 -16.74
CA ASN A 62 1.99 18.52 -15.89
C ASN A 62 2.63 19.89 -16.22
N LYS A 63 2.01 20.71 -17.09
CA LYS A 63 2.55 21.99 -17.58
C LYS A 63 2.93 22.97 -16.46
N TYR A 64 2.23 22.90 -15.33
CA TYR A 64 2.46 23.77 -14.16
C TYR A 64 3.67 23.34 -13.30
N LEU A 65 4.15 22.11 -13.47
CA LEU A 65 5.33 21.54 -12.81
C LEU A 65 6.58 21.52 -13.71
N MET A 66 6.48 22.06 -14.93
CA MET A 66 7.64 22.20 -15.81
C MET A 66 8.61 23.26 -15.26
N PRO A 67 9.93 22.99 -15.21
CA PRO A 67 10.94 23.97 -14.81
C PRO A 67 10.78 25.32 -15.50
N MET A 68 10.89 26.43 -14.75
CA MET A 68 10.57 27.78 -15.27
C MET A 68 11.58 28.34 -16.29
N ASN A 69 12.61 27.57 -16.63
CA ASN A 69 13.53 27.77 -17.75
C ASN A 69 13.11 27.04 -19.04
N ILE A 70 12.02 26.26 -19.03
CA ILE A 70 11.38 25.64 -20.19
C ILE A 70 10.11 26.42 -20.54
N GLU A 71 9.87 26.63 -21.84
CA GLU A 71 8.59 27.13 -22.35
C GLU A 71 7.95 26.07 -23.26
N GLN A 72 6.68 25.75 -23.01
CA GLN A 72 5.91 24.82 -23.82
C GLN A 72 5.19 25.57 -24.95
N GLU A 73 5.59 25.28 -26.19
CA GLU A 73 5.02 25.87 -27.40
C GLU A 73 3.85 25.00 -27.92
N ASP A 74 2.63 25.29 -27.43
CA ASP A 74 1.43 24.58 -27.83
C ASP A 74 1.05 24.86 -29.29
N LEU A 75 1.32 23.92 -30.19
CA LEU A 75 1.01 24.05 -31.62
C LEU A 75 -0.51 24.20 -31.85
N PRO A 76 -0.98 25.23 -32.59
CA PRO A 76 -2.42 25.50 -32.76
C PRO A 76 -3.25 24.33 -33.30
N GLY A 77 -2.65 23.45 -34.12
CA GLY A 77 -3.31 22.24 -34.64
C GLY A 77 -3.44 21.09 -33.63
N LEU A 78 -2.70 21.11 -32.52
CA LEU A 78 -2.70 20.07 -31.48
C LEU A 78 -3.43 20.50 -30.19
N LEU A 79 -3.79 21.78 -30.05
CA LEU A 79 -4.56 22.30 -28.90
C LEU A 79 -5.83 21.49 -28.57
N GLN A 80 -6.44 20.87 -29.59
CA GLN A 80 -7.68 20.10 -29.42
C GLN A 80 -7.44 18.66 -28.94
N THR A 81 -6.24 18.09 -29.10
CA THR A 81 -5.97 16.65 -28.92
C THR A 81 -6.35 16.12 -27.54
N ASN A 82 -6.03 16.88 -26.47
CA ASN A 82 -6.43 16.55 -25.10
C ASN A 82 -7.96 16.43 -24.94
N ALA A 83 -8.72 17.35 -25.51
CA ALA A 83 -10.18 17.30 -25.48
C ALA A 83 -10.75 16.25 -26.44
N GLU A 84 -10.08 15.98 -27.56
CA GLU A 84 -10.55 15.06 -28.59
C GLU A 84 -10.55 13.61 -28.09
N VAL A 85 -9.47 13.16 -27.47
CA VAL A 85 -9.38 11.79 -26.92
C VAL A 85 -10.34 11.58 -25.74
N LEU A 86 -10.52 12.60 -24.89
CA LEU A 86 -11.60 12.58 -23.88
C LEU A 86 -12.99 12.47 -24.52
N SER A 87 -13.24 13.19 -25.63
CA SER A 87 -14.51 13.09 -26.36
C SER A 87 -14.77 11.67 -26.87
N TYR A 88 -13.73 10.92 -27.27
CA TYR A 88 -13.85 9.53 -27.70
C TYR A 88 -14.27 8.64 -26.53
N LEU A 89 -13.63 8.75 -25.37
CA LEU A 89 -13.95 7.96 -24.16
C LEU A 89 -15.37 8.23 -23.63
N LEU A 90 -15.93 9.41 -23.91
CA LEU A 90 -17.31 9.78 -23.56
C LEU A 90 -18.38 9.28 -24.55
N GLN A 91 -18.00 8.74 -25.73
CA GLN A 91 -18.94 8.21 -26.74
C GLN A 91 -19.70 6.97 -26.25
N PRO A 92 -20.92 6.69 -26.76
CA PRO A 92 -21.73 5.55 -26.34
C PRO A 92 -21.03 4.18 -26.35
N ARG A 93 -20.13 3.92 -27.31
CA ARG A 93 -19.38 2.65 -27.39
C ARG A 93 -18.39 2.43 -26.23
N ASN A 94 -17.97 3.50 -25.56
CA ASN A 94 -16.98 3.51 -24.47
C ASN A 94 -17.61 3.72 -23.08
N ARG A 95 -18.95 3.72 -22.99
CA ARG A 95 -19.67 4.06 -21.74
C ARG A 95 -19.56 3.02 -20.64
N LYS A 96 -19.38 1.75 -20.99
CA LYS A 96 -19.48 0.62 -20.06
C LYS A 96 -18.34 0.59 -19.05
N TYR A 97 -18.70 0.24 -17.82
CA TYR A 97 -17.85 0.11 -16.66
C TYR A 97 -18.21 -1.18 -15.92
N SER A 98 -17.25 -1.81 -15.26
CA SER A 98 -17.44 -3.03 -14.46
C SER A 98 -16.53 -2.99 -13.22
N VAL A 99 -17.05 -3.45 -12.08
CA VAL A 99 -16.28 -3.61 -10.85
C VAL A 99 -15.81 -5.05 -10.76
N LEU A 100 -14.51 -5.26 -10.54
CA LEU A 100 -13.88 -6.57 -10.43
C LEU A 100 -13.98 -7.10 -9.00
N VAL A 101 -15.22 -7.40 -8.59
CA VAL A 101 -15.56 -8.00 -7.29
C VAL A 101 -16.30 -9.33 -7.41
N ASP A 102 -16.14 -10.17 -6.39
CA ASP A 102 -16.89 -11.41 -6.19
C ASP A 102 -18.28 -11.16 -5.54
N HIS A 103 -19.01 -12.23 -5.26
CA HIS A 103 -20.31 -12.20 -4.59
C HIS A 103 -20.27 -11.70 -3.14
N ASN A 104 -19.09 -11.68 -2.51
CA ASN A 104 -18.83 -11.17 -1.17
C ASN A 104 -18.21 -9.75 -1.17
N LEU A 105 -18.13 -9.09 -2.33
CA LEU A 105 -17.53 -7.77 -2.57
C LEU A 105 -15.99 -7.69 -2.42
N TRP A 106 -15.28 -8.81 -2.43
CA TRP A 106 -13.81 -8.85 -2.46
C TRP A 106 -13.28 -8.75 -3.89
N ARG A 107 -12.05 -8.23 -4.04
CA ARG A 107 -11.33 -8.17 -5.33
C ARG A 107 -11.22 -9.57 -5.96
N LEU A 108 -11.60 -9.69 -7.23
CA LEU A 108 -11.48 -10.94 -7.99
C LEU A 108 -10.02 -11.42 -8.10
N SER A 109 -9.85 -12.73 -8.29
CA SER A 109 -8.57 -13.29 -8.74
C SER A 109 -8.25 -12.84 -10.16
N GLU A 110 -6.98 -12.91 -10.57
CA GLU A 110 -6.57 -12.61 -11.95
C GLU A 110 -7.28 -13.55 -12.95
N HIS A 111 -7.54 -14.82 -12.59
CA HIS A 111 -8.34 -15.76 -13.39
C HIS A 111 -9.79 -15.28 -13.58
N ASP A 112 -10.45 -14.88 -12.50
CA ASP A 112 -11.88 -14.54 -12.53
C ASP A 112 -12.14 -13.16 -13.15
N MET A 113 -11.15 -12.25 -13.04
CA MET A 113 -11.07 -11.05 -13.87
C MET A 113 -11.02 -11.43 -15.36
N LEU A 114 -10.09 -12.30 -15.77
CA LEU A 114 -9.95 -12.70 -17.18
C LEU A 114 -11.21 -13.39 -17.72
N LYS A 115 -11.91 -14.17 -16.88
CA LYS A 115 -13.24 -14.72 -17.16
C LYS A 115 -14.28 -13.62 -17.36
N THR A 116 -14.37 -12.66 -16.45
CA THR A 116 -15.29 -11.50 -16.56
C THR A 116 -15.04 -10.67 -17.82
N ILE A 117 -13.77 -10.54 -18.24
CA ILE A 117 -13.37 -9.90 -19.51
C ILE A 117 -13.81 -10.74 -20.71
N HIS A 118 -13.60 -12.06 -20.68
CA HIS A 118 -14.02 -12.97 -21.75
C HIS A 118 -15.55 -12.99 -21.93
N ASP A 119 -16.31 -13.03 -20.84
CA ASP A 119 -17.79 -13.01 -20.83
C ASP A 119 -18.35 -11.71 -21.44
N GLN A 120 -17.60 -10.60 -21.38
CA GLN A 120 -17.94 -9.36 -22.08
C GLN A 120 -17.58 -9.36 -23.58
N GLY A 121 -16.98 -10.44 -24.11
CA GLY A 121 -16.54 -10.54 -25.51
C GLY A 121 -15.35 -9.63 -25.82
N ILE A 122 -14.36 -9.59 -24.93
CA ILE A 122 -13.16 -8.74 -25.01
C ILE A 122 -11.91 -9.63 -25.16
N ARG A 123 -11.01 -9.28 -26.08
CA ARG A 123 -9.76 -10.00 -26.38
C ARG A 123 -8.49 -9.18 -26.23
N ILE A 124 -8.61 -7.91 -25.84
CA ILE A 124 -7.47 -7.03 -25.57
C ILE A 124 -7.58 -6.55 -24.12
N LEU A 125 -6.51 -6.67 -23.36
CA LEU A 125 -6.41 -6.21 -21.98
C LEU A 125 -5.26 -5.20 -21.92
N ILE A 126 -5.60 -3.98 -21.52
CA ILE A 126 -4.65 -2.89 -21.30
C ILE A 126 -4.61 -2.68 -19.80
N ASP A 127 -3.61 -3.26 -19.14
CA ASP A 127 -3.38 -3.04 -17.73
C ASP A 127 -2.59 -1.74 -17.52
N SER A 128 -3.35 -0.67 -17.27
CA SER A 128 -2.82 0.68 -16.99
C SER A 128 -2.97 1.05 -15.51
N GLY A 129 -3.35 0.08 -14.66
CA GLY A 129 -3.48 0.23 -13.23
C GLY A 129 -2.64 -0.75 -12.42
N ALA A 130 -1.82 -1.59 -13.07
CA ALA A 130 -1.15 -2.73 -12.42
C ALA A 130 -2.14 -3.56 -11.58
N TYR A 131 -3.28 -3.93 -12.17
CA TYR A 131 -4.20 -4.86 -11.52
C TYR A 131 -3.58 -6.26 -11.42
N ILE A 132 -2.77 -6.65 -12.40
CA ILE A 132 -1.95 -7.85 -12.32
C ILE A 132 -0.74 -7.52 -11.45
N LEU A 133 -0.56 -8.28 -10.38
CA LEU A 133 0.42 -8.01 -9.32
C LEU A 133 1.33 -9.21 -9.02
N GLU A 134 0.86 -10.44 -9.28
CA GLU A 134 1.57 -11.66 -8.87
C GLU A 134 1.97 -12.55 -10.06
N THR A 135 1.20 -12.55 -11.16
CA THR A 135 1.50 -13.36 -12.35
C THR A 135 2.29 -12.58 -13.41
N GLY A 136 3.46 -13.09 -13.82
CA GLY A 136 4.23 -12.50 -14.93
C GLY A 136 3.50 -12.57 -16.27
N ASN A 137 3.71 -11.54 -17.12
CA ASN A 137 3.02 -11.29 -18.41
C ASN A 137 2.73 -12.54 -19.26
N ARG A 138 3.71 -13.45 -19.36
CA ARG A 138 3.62 -14.70 -20.14
C ARG A 138 2.61 -15.69 -19.58
N ASP A 139 2.63 -15.88 -18.26
CA ASP A 139 1.84 -16.92 -17.62
C ASP A 139 0.40 -16.41 -17.37
N LEU A 140 0.20 -15.09 -17.26
CA LEU A 140 -1.11 -14.45 -17.41
C LEU A 140 -1.70 -14.68 -18.81
N ALA A 141 -0.89 -14.51 -19.86
CA ALA A 141 -1.32 -14.77 -21.23
C ALA A 141 -1.68 -16.24 -21.48
N LYS A 142 -1.03 -17.19 -20.79
CA LYS A 142 -1.43 -18.61 -20.75
C LYS A 142 -2.72 -18.85 -19.99
N LEU A 143 -2.88 -18.24 -18.82
CA LEU A 143 -4.12 -18.31 -18.02
C LEU A 143 -5.30 -17.80 -18.84
N TRP A 144 -5.13 -16.70 -19.58
CA TRP A 144 -6.17 -16.16 -20.45
C TRP A 144 -6.49 -17.06 -21.65
N LEU A 145 -5.51 -17.80 -22.20
CA LEU A 145 -5.77 -18.85 -23.19
C LEU A 145 -6.56 -20.03 -22.63
N GLN A 146 -6.43 -20.35 -21.33
CA GLN A 146 -7.27 -21.37 -20.70
C GLN A 146 -8.74 -20.90 -20.59
N VAL A 147 -8.94 -19.60 -20.38
CA VAL A 147 -10.28 -18.96 -20.32
C VAL A 147 -10.93 -18.80 -21.70
N ASP A 148 -10.36 -18.06 -22.65
CA ASP A 148 -10.91 -17.95 -24.02
C ASP A 148 -10.51 -19.18 -24.82
N GLY A 149 -11.32 -20.24 -24.76
CA GLY A 149 -11.10 -21.49 -25.50
C GLY A 149 -11.08 -21.35 -27.05
N GLN A 150 -11.51 -20.22 -27.60
CA GLN A 150 -11.57 -19.96 -29.05
C GLN A 150 -10.31 -19.24 -29.58
N ALA A 151 -9.52 -18.61 -28.71
CA ALA A 151 -8.28 -17.93 -29.11
C ALA A 151 -7.19 -18.91 -29.55
N GLN A 152 -6.44 -18.59 -30.61
CA GLN A 152 -5.40 -19.46 -31.16
C GLN A 152 -4.04 -19.27 -30.47
N ALA A 153 -3.76 -18.03 -30.05
CA ALA A 153 -2.54 -17.60 -29.39
C ALA A 153 -2.81 -16.33 -28.57
N ALA A 154 -1.88 -15.99 -27.66
CA ALA A 154 -1.90 -14.74 -26.93
C ALA A 154 -0.59 -13.98 -27.13
N VAL A 155 -0.70 -12.67 -27.34
CA VAL A 155 0.42 -11.74 -27.40
C VAL A 155 0.67 -11.17 -26.00
N TYR A 156 1.92 -11.21 -25.56
CA TYR A 156 2.37 -10.62 -24.29
C TYR A 156 3.72 -9.92 -24.51
N PHE A 157 4.15 -9.11 -23.55
CA PHE A 157 5.45 -8.45 -23.59
C PHE A 157 6.45 -9.16 -22.69
N HIS A 158 7.61 -9.48 -23.24
CA HIS A 158 8.68 -10.19 -22.55
C HIS A 158 9.70 -9.19 -21.98
N SER A 159 10.64 -9.67 -21.16
CA SER A 159 11.65 -8.85 -20.46
C SER A 159 12.66 -8.17 -21.41
N ASP A 160 12.59 -8.44 -22.71
CA ASP A 160 13.32 -7.74 -23.77
C ASP A 160 12.55 -6.53 -24.34
N ASN A 161 11.42 -6.15 -23.73
CA ASN A 161 10.48 -5.11 -24.18
C ASN A 161 9.88 -5.35 -25.59
N ARG A 162 9.88 -6.59 -26.09
CA ARG A 162 9.28 -6.96 -27.37
C ARG A 162 7.98 -7.72 -27.19
N ALA A 163 7.10 -7.63 -28.18
CA ALA A 163 5.89 -8.44 -28.26
C ALA A 163 6.26 -9.89 -28.65
N TRP A 164 5.89 -10.84 -27.80
CA TRP A 164 6.04 -12.29 -28.00
C TRP A 164 4.66 -12.96 -28.08
N VAL A 165 4.62 -14.14 -28.69
CA VAL A 165 3.43 -14.96 -28.90
C VAL A 165 3.59 -16.27 -28.15
N VAL A 166 2.64 -16.56 -27.25
CA VAL A 166 2.42 -17.90 -26.69
C VAL A 166 1.23 -18.56 -27.40
N TYR A 167 1.37 -19.82 -27.78
CA TYR A 167 0.34 -20.59 -28.49
C TYR A 167 -0.49 -21.43 -27.52
N ARG A 168 -1.74 -21.75 -27.89
CA ARG A 168 -2.54 -22.79 -27.20
C ARG A 168 -1.92 -24.19 -27.31
N ASP A 169 -1.25 -24.45 -28.42
CA ASP A 169 -0.61 -25.73 -28.72
C ASP A 169 0.73 -25.85 -27.97
N PRO A 170 0.87 -26.74 -26.97
CA PRO A 170 2.07 -26.84 -26.14
C PRO A 170 3.29 -27.41 -26.89
N ALA A 171 3.11 -27.95 -28.10
CA ALA A 171 4.23 -28.35 -28.96
C ALA A 171 4.91 -27.15 -29.64
N LYS A 172 4.25 -25.98 -29.68
CA LYS A 172 4.81 -24.74 -30.25
C LYS A 172 5.52 -23.94 -29.18
N ARG A 173 6.78 -23.56 -29.45
CA ARG A 173 7.55 -22.66 -28.58
C ARG A 173 7.06 -21.22 -28.72
N ASP A 174 7.23 -20.46 -27.66
CA ASP A 174 7.00 -19.01 -27.65
C ASP A 174 7.91 -18.34 -28.71
N THR A 175 7.40 -17.35 -29.46
CA THR A 175 8.17 -16.69 -30.54
C THR A 175 7.91 -15.18 -30.61
N PRO A 176 8.88 -14.35 -31.04
CA PRO A 176 8.68 -12.92 -31.24
C PRO A 176 7.59 -12.66 -32.30
N LEU A 177 6.65 -11.76 -32.01
CA LEU A 177 5.45 -11.53 -32.85
C LEU A 177 5.79 -11.25 -34.31
N LEU A 178 6.84 -10.45 -34.57
CA LEU A 178 7.33 -10.08 -35.89
C LEU A 178 7.80 -11.27 -36.74
N ALA A 179 8.22 -12.38 -36.12
CA ALA A 179 8.60 -13.61 -36.81
C ALA A 179 7.38 -14.51 -37.14
N THR A 180 6.17 -14.11 -36.72
CA THR A 180 4.94 -14.89 -36.91
C THR A 180 4.04 -14.27 -37.98
N ARG A 181 3.15 -15.08 -38.57
CA ARG A 181 2.09 -14.59 -39.48
C ARG A 181 1.04 -13.71 -38.78
N LEU A 182 1.03 -13.66 -37.45
CA LEU A 182 0.03 -12.95 -36.63
C LEU A 182 0.33 -11.45 -36.53
N ALA A 183 1.56 -11.00 -36.78
CA ALA A 183 1.93 -9.57 -36.77
C ALA A 183 1.04 -8.69 -37.67
N ASN A 184 0.45 -9.27 -38.73
CA ASN A 184 -0.39 -8.56 -39.69
C ASN A 184 -1.92 -8.71 -39.45
N ASN A 185 -2.35 -9.65 -38.60
CA ASN A 185 -3.74 -9.82 -38.16
C ASN A 185 -3.81 -10.53 -36.79
N LEU A 186 -4.37 -9.84 -35.79
CA LEU A 186 -4.54 -10.31 -34.40
C LEU A 186 -5.99 -10.70 -34.05
N GLU A 187 -6.89 -10.83 -35.01
CA GLU A 187 -8.35 -11.09 -34.84
C GLU A 187 -8.70 -12.35 -34.01
N ASN A 188 -7.89 -13.40 -34.12
CA ASN A 188 -8.05 -14.65 -33.36
C ASN A 188 -7.01 -14.81 -32.23
N CYS A 189 -6.38 -13.70 -31.83
CA CYS A 189 -5.43 -13.64 -30.73
C CYS A 189 -6.02 -12.91 -29.52
N LEU A 190 -5.53 -13.26 -28.34
CA LEU A 190 -5.60 -12.40 -27.15
C LEU A 190 -4.40 -11.44 -27.20
N VAL A 191 -4.54 -10.23 -26.65
CA VAL A 191 -3.43 -9.27 -26.57
C VAL A 191 -3.41 -8.63 -25.18
N TYR A 192 -2.36 -8.91 -24.43
CA TYR A 192 -2.08 -8.28 -23.14
C TYR A 192 -1.05 -7.16 -23.32
N PHE A 193 -1.40 -5.96 -22.86
CA PHE A 193 -0.49 -4.82 -22.71
C PHE A 193 -0.35 -4.50 -21.22
N ASP A 194 0.85 -4.60 -20.66
CA ASP A 194 1.24 -4.07 -19.36
C ASP A 194 1.80 -2.65 -19.49
N GLU A 195 1.78 -1.84 -18.43
CA GLU A 195 2.24 -0.44 -18.53
C GLU A 195 3.76 -0.30 -18.73
N ALA A 196 4.54 -1.22 -18.17
CA ALA A 196 6.01 -1.15 -18.19
C ALA A 196 6.59 -1.43 -19.59
N HIS A 197 6.34 -2.62 -20.16
CA HIS A 197 7.07 -3.13 -21.32
C HIS A 197 6.47 -2.71 -22.69
N THR A 198 5.49 -1.79 -22.71
CA THR A 198 4.74 -1.42 -23.93
C THR A 198 4.92 0.02 -24.39
N ARG A 199 5.87 0.76 -23.79
CA ARG A 199 6.17 2.14 -24.17
C ARG A 199 6.71 2.19 -25.61
N GLY A 200 6.07 2.99 -26.47
CA GLY A 200 6.46 3.15 -27.88
C GLY A 200 6.02 2.02 -28.83
N VAL A 201 5.35 0.96 -28.33
CA VAL A 201 4.91 -0.16 -29.18
C VAL A 201 3.67 0.21 -29.99
N ASP A 202 3.65 -0.20 -31.26
CA ASP A 202 2.48 -0.14 -32.13
C ASP A 202 2.08 -1.55 -32.61
N LEU A 203 0.86 -1.99 -32.28
CA LEU A 203 0.31 -3.29 -32.72
C LEU A 203 -0.89 -3.09 -33.64
N LYS A 204 -0.94 -3.86 -34.72
CA LYS A 204 -2.03 -3.84 -35.70
C LYS A 204 -3.26 -4.61 -35.20
N LEU A 205 -3.96 -3.99 -34.24
CA LEU A 205 -5.20 -4.52 -33.64
C LEU A 205 -6.38 -4.50 -34.64
N PRO A 206 -7.35 -5.43 -34.54
CA PRO A 206 -8.52 -5.49 -35.42
C PRO A 206 -9.37 -4.20 -35.44
N GLU A 207 -10.04 -3.90 -36.54
CA GLU A 207 -10.81 -2.65 -36.67
C GLU A 207 -11.94 -2.53 -35.65
N ASN A 208 -12.66 -3.63 -35.38
CA ASN A 208 -13.73 -3.69 -34.39
C ASN A 208 -13.22 -4.13 -32.99
N ALA A 209 -11.94 -3.92 -32.70
CA ALA A 209 -11.34 -4.32 -31.43
C ALA A 209 -12.00 -3.64 -30.22
N ARG A 210 -12.24 -4.46 -29.19
CA ARG A 210 -12.71 -4.05 -27.87
C ARG A 210 -11.64 -4.40 -26.85
N ALA A 211 -11.27 -3.43 -26.01
CA ALA A 211 -10.31 -3.62 -24.93
C ALA A 211 -10.94 -3.45 -23.55
N ALA A 212 -10.45 -4.24 -22.59
CA ALA A 212 -10.55 -3.95 -21.17
C ALA A 212 -9.44 -2.96 -20.81
N LEU A 213 -9.78 -1.89 -20.11
CA LEU A 213 -8.84 -0.91 -19.59
C LEU A 213 -8.97 -0.89 -18.07
N THR A 214 -7.93 -1.33 -17.36
CA THR A 214 -7.92 -1.37 -15.89
C THR A 214 -7.73 0.03 -15.30
N LEU A 215 -8.21 0.20 -14.07
CA LEU A 215 -8.09 1.43 -13.29
C LEU A 215 -7.42 1.18 -11.93
N ALA A 216 -6.63 2.15 -11.45
CA ALA A 216 -5.96 2.10 -10.15
C ALA A 216 -5.87 3.46 -9.44
N LEU A 217 -5.66 3.43 -8.12
CA LEU A 217 -5.43 4.63 -7.32
C LEU A 217 -4.14 5.35 -7.79
N LYS A 218 -4.07 6.68 -7.66
CA LYS A 218 -3.03 7.56 -8.21
C LYS A 218 -2.93 7.61 -9.76
N GLN A 219 -3.70 6.83 -10.53
CA GLN A 219 -3.65 6.85 -11.99
C GLN A 219 -4.17 8.18 -12.57
N THR A 220 -3.39 8.79 -13.48
CA THR A 220 -3.71 10.09 -14.08
C THR A 220 -4.54 9.97 -15.36
N LYS A 221 -5.14 11.09 -15.77
CA LYS A 221 -5.86 11.24 -17.03
C LYS A 221 -4.92 10.99 -18.22
N ASP A 222 -3.72 11.57 -18.23
CA ASP A 222 -2.76 11.37 -19.33
C ASP A 222 -2.25 9.93 -19.44
N ASN A 223 -1.90 9.23 -18.35
CA ASN A 223 -1.52 7.80 -18.42
C ASN A 223 -2.66 6.96 -19.02
N THR A 224 -3.88 7.16 -18.52
CA THR A 224 -5.06 6.42 -18.99
C THR A 224 -5.37 6.70 -20.47
N MET A 225 -5.21 7.95 -20.91
CA MET A 225 -5.41 8.34 -22.32
C MET A 225 -4.33 7.77 -23.24
N GLN A 226 -3.06 7.80 -22.83
CA GLN A 226 -1.97 7.17 -23.59
C GLN A 226 -2.18 5.64 -23.69
N ALA A 227 -2.62 5.01 -22.61
CA ALA A 227 -2.96 3.60 -22.59
C ALA A 227 -4.12 3.26 -23.52
N ALA A 228 -5.23 4.02 -23.48
CA ALA A 228 -6.36 3.85 -24.38
C ALA A 228 -5.96 4.07 -25.85
N MET A 229 -5.06 5.02 -26.14
CA MET A 229 -4.57 5.34 -27.49
C MET A 229 -3.62 4.31 -28.10
N ARG A 230 -3.37 3.18 -27.41
CA ARG A 230 -2.88 1.93 -28.04
C ARG A 230 -3.91 1.37 -29.04
N LEU A 231 -5.21 1.64 -28.84
CA LEU A 231 -6.26 1.46 -29.84
C LEU A 231 -6.21 2.62 -30.86
N ARG A 232 -5.41 2.49 -31.93
CA ARG A 232 -5.23 3.55 -32.94
C ARG A 232 -6.51 3.99 -33.67
N GLN A 233 -7.54 3.15 -33.71
CA GLN A 233 -8.85 3.47 -34.27
C GLN A 233 -9.91 3.77 -33.19
N LEU A 234 -9.51 4.13 -31.97
CA LEU A 234 -10.42 4.53 -30.87
C LEU A 234 -11.33 5.72 -31.21
N ARG A 235 -10.95 6.53 -32.21
CA ARG A 235 -11.77 7.60 -32.79
C ARG A 235 -13.02 7.08 -33.52
N THR A 236 -12.91 5.95 -34.20
CA THR A 236 -13.81 5.53 -35.28
C THR A 236 -14.58 4.25 -34.97
N THR A 237 -13.87 3.17 -34.66
CA THR A 237 -14.38 1.78 -34.69
C THR A 237 -14.04 1.01 -33.42
N GLN A 238 -12.82 1.16 -32.92
CA GLN A 238 -12.36 0.50 -31.69
C GLN A 238 -12.99 1.13 -30.44
N SER A 239 -13.11 0.34 -29.36
CA SER A 239 -13.68 0.78 -28.10
C SER A 239 -13.02 0.18 -26.86
N VAL A 240 -13.22 0.85 -25.72
CA VAL A 240 -12.80 0.42 -24.38
C VAL A 240 -14.00 0.12 -23.49
N MET A 241 -13.79 -0.74 -22.51
CA MET A 241 -14.63 -0.90 -21.31
C MET A 241 -13.73 -0.71 -20.10
N PHE A 242 -14.18 0.08 -19.14
CA PHE A 242 -13.42 0.36 -17.92
C PHE A 242 -13.64 -0.73 -16.87
N PHE A 243 -12.57 -1.17 -16.22
CA PHE A 243 -12.60 -2.17 -15.15
C PHE A 243 -11.87 -1.65 -13.91
N ALA A 244 -12.52 -1.72 -12.75
CA ALA A 244 -11.99 -1.18 -11.49
C ALA A 244 -11.95 -2.24 -10.38
N PRO A 245 -10.87 -2.32 -9.57
CA PRO A 245 -10.90 -3.02 -8.28
C PRO A 245 -11.82 -2.27 -7.27
N PRO A 246 -12.29 -2.92 -6.19
CA PRO A 246 -13.22 -2.32 -5.23
C PRO A 246 -12.74 -1.01 -4.60
N GLU A 247 -11.44 -0.85 -4.36
CA GLU A 247 -10.86 0.37 -3.78
C GLU A 247 -10.98 1.57 -4.73
N VAL A 248 -10.89 1.33 -6.05
CA VAL A 248 -11.07 2.34 -7.09
C VAL A 248 -12.55 2.64 -7.32
N ASP A 249 -13.43 1.64 -7.30
CA ASP A 249 -14.87 1.88 -7.33
C ASP A 249 -15.32 2.76 -6.16
N MET A 250 -14.79 2.50 -4.97
CA MET A 250 -15.00 3.31 -3.77
C MET A 250 -14.44 4.74 -3.94
N SER A 251 -13.27 4.91 -4.56
CA SER A 251 -12.68 6.24 -4.83
C SER A 251 -13.45 7.04 -5.89
N ILE A 252 -13.90 6.40 -6.97
CA ILE A 252 -14.77 7.00 -8.00
C ILE A 252 -16.08 7.43 -7.35
N ARG A 253 -16.67 6.57 -6.49
CA ARG A 253 -17.86 6.91 -5.71
C ARG A 253 -17.61 8.12 -4.82
N ASP A 254 -16.62 8.10 -3.92
CA ASP A 254 -16.34 9.21 -2.99
C ASP A 254 -16.22 10.57 -3.69
N VAL A 255 -15.39 10.64 -4.74
CA VAL A 255 -15.22 11.86 -5.57
C VAL A 255 -16.53 12.31 -6.22
N CYS A 256 -17.43 11.36 -6.56
CA CYS A 256 -18.74 11.66 -7.12
C CYS A 256 -19.89 11.78 -6.09
N CYS A 257 -19.72 11.34 -4.84
CA CYS A 257 -20.78 11.22 -3.82
C CYS A 257 -21.30 12.60 -3.39
N ASN A 258 -20.48 13.64 -3.50
CA ASN A 258 -20.90 15.04 -3.36
C ASN A 258 -21.90 15.50 -4.45
N ARG A 259 -22.22 14.64 -5.44
CA ARG A 259 -23.06 14.94 -6.62
C ARG A 259 -24.01 13.80 -7.04
N LEU A 260 -23.84 12.57 -6.57
CA LEU A 260 -24.59 11.38 -7.01
C LEU A 260 -25.13 10.53 -5.84
N PRO A 261 -26.35 9.96 -5.95
CA PRO A 261 -26.83 8.93 -5.04
C PRO A 261 -25.99 7.64 -5.08
N ILE A 262 -25.94 6.92 -3.95
CA ILE A 262 -25.17 5.66 -3.77
C ILE A 262 -25.47 4.62 -4.86
N ASN A 263 -26.75 4.49 -5.26
CA ASN A 263 -27.22 3.52 -6.26
C ASN A 263 -27.01 3.96 -7.72
N THR A 264 -26.20 4.99 -7.99
CA THR A 264 -25.94 5.44 -9.37
C THR A 264 -25.04 4.44 -10.11
N HIS A 265 -25.44 4.07 -11.33
CA HIS A 265 -24.63 3.26 -12.22
C HIS A 265 -23.43 4.07 -12.73
N ILE A 266 -22.21 3.57 -12.53
CA ILE A 266 -20.98 4.25 -12.98
C ILE A 266 -20.82 4.06 -14.51
N GLU A 267 -20.27 5.08 -15.16
CA GLU A 267 -20.10 5.15 -16.61
C GLU A 267 -18.81 5.92 -16.89
N SER A 268 -18.34 5.93 -18.14
CA SER A 268 -17.13 6.67 -18.51
C SER A 268 -17.10 8.15 -18.11
N PRO A 269 -18.19 8.97 -18.06
CA PRO A 269 -18.09 10.35 -17.54
C PRO A 269 -17.69 10.42 -16.07
N HIS A 270 -18.10 9.43 -15.25
CA HIS A 270 -17.75 9.35 -13.84
C HIS A 270 -16.27 8.97 -13.67
N VAL A 271 -15.79 8.01 -14.48
CA VAL A 271 -14.37 7.64 -14.56
C VAL A 271 -13.51 8.83 -15.02
N ILE A 272 -13.90 9.51 -16.10
CA ILE A 272 -13.18 10.68 -16.62
C ILE A 272 -13.15 11.83 -15.61
N PHE A 273 -14.25 12.09 -14.88
CA PHE A 273 -14.26 13.10 -13.82
C PHE A 273 -13.31 12.74 -12.67
N TRP A 274 -13.32 11.48 -12.23
CA TRP A 274 -12.38 10.99 -11.21
C TRP A 274 -10.93 11.04 -11.68
N LEU A 275 -10.60 10.68 -12.94
CA LEU A 275 -9.24 10.78 -13.49
C LEU A 275 -8.73 12.23 -13.54
N LEU A 276 -9.60 13.20 -13.88
CA LEU A 276 -9.26 14.62 -13.83
C LEU A 276 -8.95 15.07 -12.38
N GLU A 277 -9.77 14.64 -11.41
CA GLU A 277 -9.54 14.89 -9.98
C GLU A 277 -8.23 14.24 -9.48
N GLN A 278 -7.94 12.98 -9.83
CA GLN A 278 -6.67 12.32 -9.52
C GLN A 278 -5.47 13.09 -10.10
N THR A 279 -5.61 13.64 -11.31
CA THR A 279 -4.56 14.42 -11.98
C THR A 279 -4.31 15.75 -11.27
N CYS A 280 -5.36 16.43 -10.79
CA CYS A 280 -5.21 17.62 -9.95
C CYS A 280 -4.47 17.29 -8.66
N ARG A 281 -4.88 16.23 -7.94
CA ARG A 281 -4.25 15.80 -6.69
C ARG A 281 -2.80 15.39 -6.87
N ALA A 282 -2.47 14.61 -7.90
CA ALA A 282 -1.09 14.24 -8.22
C ALA A 282 -0.21 15.48 -8.52
N ASN A 283 -0.77 16.51 -9.17
CA ASN A 283 -0.06 17.77 -9.38
C ASN A 283 0.13 18.57 -8.07
N GLU A 284 -0.84 18.54 -7.16
CA GLU A 284 -0.77 19.17 -5.83
C GLU A 284 0.26 18.46 -4.92
N ASP A 285 0.28 17.12 -4.94
CA ASP A 285 1.24 16.27 -4.21
C ASP A 285 2.70 16.50 -4.67
N LEU A 286 2.90 16.73 -5.97
CA LEU A 286 4.22 17.03 -6.56
C LEU A 286 4.64 18.51 -6.42
N GLN A 287 3.72 19.42 -6.05
CA GLN A 287 4.00 20.85 -5.96
C GLN A 287 5.11 21.21 -4.95
N PRO A 288 5.20 20.62 -3.74
CA PRO A 288 6.30 20.89 -2.80
C PRO A 288 7.66 20.49 -3.35
N LEU A 289 7.74 19.36 -4.07
CA LEU A 289 8.97 18.87 -4.69
C LEU A 289 9.43 19.81 -5.81
N PHE A 290 8.53 20.17 -6.72
CA PHE A 290 8.80 21.16 -7.77
C PHE A 290 9.32 22.48 -7.19
N GLN A 291 8.73 22.94 -6.10
CA GLN A 291 9.14 24.17 -5.41
C GLN A 291 10.52 24.05 -4.76
N ALA A 292 10.82 22.91 -4.13
CA ALA A 292 12.12 22.63 -3.51
C ALA A 292 13.24 22.60 -4.55
N GLN A 293 13.06 21.84 -5.64
CA GLN A 293 14.02 21.76 -6.76
C GLN A 293 14.26 23.13 -7.40
N GLY A 294 13.21 23.91 -7.66
CA GLY A 294 13.33 25.26 -8.20
C GLY A 294 14.10 26.22 -7.28
N ASN A 295 13.88 26.14 -5.97
CA ASN A 295 14.58 26.94 -4.97
C ASN A 295 16.06 26.55 -4.86
N ASP A 296 16.38 25.25 -4.90
CA ASP A 296 17.76 24.74 -4.94
C ASP A 296 18.48 25.17 -6.23
N PHE A 297 17.87 25.00 -7.40
CA PHE A 297 18.40 25.47 -8.69
C PHE A 297 18.73 26.97 -8.65
N CYS A 298 17.82 27.80 -8.12
CA CYS A 298 18.06 29.24 -7.96
C CYS A 298 19.23 29.53 -7.01
N ARG A 299 19.31 28.83 -5.88
CA ARG A 299 20.40 28.92 -4.89
C ARG A 299 21.75 28.53 -5.50
N ARG A 300 21.84 27.39 -6.19
CA ARG A 300 23.08 26.90 -6.84
C ARG A 300 23.54 27.83 -7.95
N THR A 301 22.63 28.25 -8.83
CA THR A 301 22.94 29.17 -9.94
C THR A 301 23.41 30.54 -9.41
N ASN A 302 22.75 31.08 -8.38
CA ASN A 302 23.17 32.33 -7.74
C ASN A 302 24.53 32.20 -7.02
N ALA A 303 24.87 31.03 -6.48
CA ALA A 303 26.17 30.77 -5.88
C ALA A 303 27.31 30.74 -6.91
N LEU A 304 27.07 30.17 -8.09
CA LEU A 304 28.03 30.21 -9.21
C LEU A 304 28.32 31.65 -9.65
N LEU A 305 27.26 32.47 -9.81
CA LEU A 305 27.40 33.91 -10.12
C LEU A 305 28.13 34.71 -9.03
N LYS A 306 28.03 34.28 -7.77
CA LYS A 306 28.66 34.96 -6.61
C LYS A 306 30.14 34.61 -6.42
N TYR A 307 30.58 33.46 -6.93
CA TYR A 307 31.93 32.94 -6.73
C TYR A 307 32.58 32.52 -8.07
N PRO A 308 32.65 33.40 -9.09
CA PRO A 308 33.11 33.04 -10.44
C PRO A 308 34.52 32.45 -10.47
N ASP A 309 35.42 32.94 -9.60
CA ASP A 309 36.79 32.45 -9.42
C ASP A 309 36.90 31.08 -8.72
N TYR A 310 35.87 30.22 -8.76
CA TYR A 310 35.86 28.92 -8.07
C TYR A 310 36.90 27.91 -8.59
N VAL A 311 37.47 28.15 -9.78
CA VAL A 311 38.57 27.36 -10.35
C VAL A 311 39.93 27.82 -9.81
N THR A 312 40.13 29.14 -9.70
CA THR A 312 41.43 29.78 -9.40
C THR A 312 41.61 30.09 -7.91
N SER A 313 40.53 30.48 -7.21
CA SER A 313 40.53 30.86 -5.79
C SER A 313 40.04 29.72 -4.90
N LYS A 314 40.92 29.24 -4.01
CA LYS A 314 40.58 28.22 -3.01
C LYS A 314 39.45 28.65 -2.06
N ASP A 315 39.33 29.95 -1.78
CA ASP A 315 38.24 30.46 -0.94
C ASP A 315 36.92 30.61 -1.69
N SER A 316 36.94 31.00 -2.97
CA SER A 316 35.74 30.96 -3.81
C SER A 316 35.23 29.53 -3.93
N LYS A 317 36.12 28.56 -4.20
CA LYS A 317 35.80 27.12 -4.24
C LYS A 317 35.19 26.62 -2.92
N ARG A 318 35.82 26.96 -1.79
CA ARG A 318 35.38 26.56 -0.43
C ARG A 318 34.02 27.13 -0.06
N ASN A 319 33.72 28.36 -0.46
CA ASN A 319 32.42 29.00 -0.18
C ASN A 319 31.32 28.52 -1.14
N LEU A 320 31.64 28.25 -2.41
CA LEU A 320 30.72 27.61 -3.35
C LEU A 320 30.34 26.19 -2.89
N LEU A 321 31.33 25.35 -2.55
CA LEU A 321 31.07 23.97 -2.10
C LEU A 321 30.14 23.92 -0.88
N LYS A 322 30.28 24.85 0.08
CA LYS A 322 29.37 24.98 1.23
C LYS A 322 27.91 25.29 0.88
N ILE A 323 27.62 25.75 -0.33
CA ILE A 323 26.26 26.05 -0.81
C ILE A 323 25.73 24.91 -1.68
N LEU A 324 26.61 24.24 -2.44
CA LEU A 324 26.27 23.06 -3.25
C LEU A 324 26.05 21.80 -2.38
N GLN A 325 26.84 21.62 -1.32
CA GLN A 325 26.75 20.50 -0.38
C GLN A 325 25.55 20.68 0.55
N GLN A 326 24.43 20.04 0.23
CA GLN A 326 23.22 20.01 1.05
C GLN A 326 23.38 18.96 2.17
N PRO A 327 23.15 19.28 3.46
CA PRO A 327 23.08 18.26 4.50
C PRO A 327 21.77 17.46 4.36
N GLU A 328 21.88 16.22 3.91
CA GLU A 328 20.73 15.31 3.71
C GLU A 328 20.39 14.52 4.96
N HIS A 329 21.39 14.19 5.79
CA HIS A 329 21.16 13.47 7.05
C HIS A 329 20.25 14.27 7.99
N GLN A 330 19.01 13.81 8.13
CA GLN A 330 18.02 14.32 9.08
C GLN A 330 17.85 13.34 10.23
N THR A 331 17.90 13.85 11.46
CA THR A 331 17.58 13.03 12.65
C THR A 331 16.08 12.78 12.74
N LEU A 332 15.68 11.71 13.44
CA LEU A 332 14.26 11.40 13.72
C LEU A 332 13.50 12.54 14.43
N MET A 333 14.21 13.44 15.11
CA MET A 333 13.65 14.64 15.76
C MET A 333 13.51 15.85 14.82
N GLN A 334 14.17 15.84 13.65
CA GLN A 334 14.00 16.86 12.61
C GLN A 334 12.91 16.49 11.60
N MET A 335 12.64 15.20 11.41
CA MET A 335 11.48 14.70 10.67
C MET A 335 10.25 14.72 11.60
N TYR A 336 10.17 13.79 12.56
CA TYR A 336 8.97 13.55 13.37
C TYR A 336 8.86 14.38 14.67
N GLY A 337 9.69 15.41 14.84
CA GLY A 337 9.65 16.30 16.02
C GLY A 337 8.84 17.58 15.78
N ASP A 338 8.29 18.16 16.85
CA ASP A 338 7.54 19.43 16.83
C ASP A 338 8.48 20.63 16.58
N THR A 339 9.02 20.71 15.37
CA THR A 339 10.00 21.71 14.95
C THR A 339 9.32 22.93 14.35
N SER A 340 9.16 23.95 15.19
CA SER A 340 8.54 25.24 14.84
C SER A 340 9.23 25.96 13.66
N ARG A 341 8.72 25.74 12.44
CA ARG A 341 8.94 26.51 11.20
C ARG A 341 10.38 27.04 11.01
N SER A 342 11.36 26.15 11.12
CA SER A 342 12.78 26.54 10.94
C SER A 342 13.01 27.09 9.52
N SER A 343 13.50 28.32 9.42
CA SER A 343 13.20 29.16 8.25
C SER A 343 14.28 29.10 7.16
N THR A 344 14.25 28.08 6.31
CA THR A 344 15.09 27.95 5.09
C THR A 344 14.99 29.15 4.13
N SER A 345 13.94 29.98 4.25
CA SER A 345 13.74 31.23 3.53
C SER A 345 14.83 32.31 3.72
N GLN A 346 15.80 32.12 4.63
CA GLN A 346 16.93 33.06 4.77
C GLN A 346 17.86 33.11 3.53
N GLY A 347 17.94 32.02 2.75
CA GLY A 347 18.83 31.95 1.58
C GLY A 347 18.29 32.55 0.28
N LEU A 348 17.00 32.91 0.24
CA LEU A 348 16.25 33.21 -0.99
C LEU A 348 16.01 34.73 -1.23
N LYS A 349 16.75 35.60 -0.52
CA LYS A 349 16.62 37.06 -0.66
C LYS A 349 17.85 37.65 -1.36
N ASN A 350 17.60 38.52 -2.34
CA ASN A 350 18.59 39.25 -3.15
C ASN A 350 19.44 38.32 -4.05
N MET A 351 18.81 37.77 -5.10
CA MET A 351 19.54 37.10 -6.19
C MET A 351 20.31 38.13 -7.04
N LEU A 352 21.48 37.73 -7.55
CA LEU A 352 22.33 38.57 -8.43
C LEU A 352 21.74 38.74 -9.83
N SER A 353 20.92 37.78 -10.28
CA SER A 353 20.21 37.84 -11.56
C SER A 353 18.73 38.14 -11.37
N SER A 354 18.21 39.09 -12.16
CA SER A 354 16.79 39.43 -12.22
C SER A 354 15.91 38.24 -12.64
N ARG A 355 16.41 37.35 -13.52
CA ARG A 355 15.73 36.11 -13.93
C ARG A 355 15.55 35.15 -12.75
N LEU A 356 16.62 34.94 -11.96
CA LEU A 356 16.56 34.12 -10.75
C LEU A 356 15.65 34.73 -9.68
N GLN A 357 15.69 36.05 -9.48
CA GLN A 357 14.76 36.71 -8.56
C GLN A 357 13.30 36.57 -9.04
N GLY A 358 13.05 36.60 -10.35
CA GLY A 358 11.73 36.33 -10.94
C GLY A 358 11.23 34.90 -10.67
N PHE A 359 12.10 33.90 -10.82
CA PHE A 359 11.78 32.51 -10.44
C PHE A 359 11.50 32.37 -8.95
N THR A 360 12.39 32.86 -8.08
CA THR A 360 12.18 32.83 -6.61
C THR A 360 10.88 33.53 -6.19
N ASN A 361 10.54 34.67 -6.80
CA ASN A 361 9.30 35.38 -6.51
C ASN A 361 8.06 34.55 -6.91
N ARG A 362 8.07 33.90 -8.09
CA ARG A 362 6.99 32.98 -8.52
C ARG A 362 6.89 31.75 -7.62
N LEU A 363 8.01 31.12 -7.28
CA LEU A 363 8.06 29.98 -6.37
C LEU A 363 7.49 30.33 -4.98
N SER A 364 7.65 31.58 -4.52
CA SER A 364 7.08 32.07 -3.26
C SER A 364 5.58 32.41 -3.29
N GLN A 365 4.91 32.32 -4.45
CA GLN A 365 3.45 32.56 -4.56
C GLN A 365 2.61 31.30 -4.31
N TYR A 366 3.22 30.12 -4.35
CA TYR A 366 2.59 28.86 -3.97
C TYR A 366 2.53 28.78 -2.45
N ASP A 367 1.32 28.95 -1.88
CA ASP A 367 1.12 28.96 -0.44
C ASP A 367 1.27 27.55 0.16
N ILE A 368 1.93 27.49 1.32
CA ILE A 368 2.31 26.26 2.03
C ILE A 368 1.72 26.29 3.45
N SER A 369 0.52 26.86 3.57
CA SER A 369 -0.10 27.16 4.87
C SER A 369 -0.64 25.94 5.62
N GLY A 370 -0.66 24.75 5.01
CA GLY A 370 -1.27 23.54 5.59
C GLY A 370 -0.55 22.20 5.41
N VAL A 371 0.67 22.14 4.85
CA VAL A 371 1.34 20.86 4.50
C VAL A 371 2.75 20.74 5.10
N TYR A 372 3.11 19.53 5.55
CA TYR A 372 4.37 19.22 6.22
C TYR A 372 5.54 19.19 5.21
N GLN A 373 6.29 20.30 5.15
CA GLN A 373 7.25 20.59 4.08
C GLN A 373 8.58 19.78 4.15
N ALA A 374 8.85 19.08 5.25
CA ALA A 374 10.06 18.27 5.41
C ALA A 374 9.84 16.80 5.03
N ASP A 375 8.77 16.20 5.54
CA ASP A 375 8.52 14.75 5.43
C ASP A 375 8.18 14.35 3.99
N ILE A 376 7.22 15.04 3.36
CA ILE A 376 6.82 14.78 1.96
C ILE A 376 7.99 15.02 0.99
N PHE A 377 8.88 15.96 1.28
CA PHE A 377 10.07 16.18 0.44
C PHE A 377 11.03 14.99 0.49
N GLY A 378 11.27 14.42 1.69
CA GLY A 378 12.08 13.22 1.85
C GLY A 378 11.42 11.98 1.25
N GLU A 379 10.11 11.81 1.44
CA GLU A 379 9.37 10.64 0.95
C GLU A 379 9.24 10.65 -0.58
N VAL A 380 8.81 11.76 -1.21
CA VAL A 380 8.56 11.79 -2.66
C VAL A 380 9.86 11.76 -3.50
N GLU A 381 10.96 12.38 -3.06
CA GLU A 381 12.25 12.19 -3.75
C GLU A 381 12.72 10.74 -3.65
N GLN A 382 12.58 10.11 -2.49
CA GLN A 382 12.98 8.72 -2.33
C GLN A 382 12.02 7.73 -3.00
N GLU A 383 10.73 8.04 -3.15
CA GLU A 383 9.82 7.24 -3.98
C GLU A 383 10.24 7.31 -5.46
N GLN A 384 10.54 8.50 -6.01
CA GLN A 384 11.00 8.64 -7.40
C GLN A 384 12.38 8.03 -7.66
N GLU A 385 13.35 8.22 -6.76
CA GLU A 385 14.67 7.58 -6.85
C GLU A 385 14.54 6.04 -6.75
N ARG A 386 13.60 5.51 -5.96
CA ARG A 386 13.31 4.07 -5.87
C ARG A 386 12.50 3.51 -7.04
N GLU A 387 11.59 4.26 -7.65
CA GLU A 387 10.90 3.80 -8.88
C GLU A 387 11.90 3.49 -10.00
N LEU A 388 13.07 4.13 -9.98
CA LEU A 388 14.20 3.85 -10.88
C LEU A 388 15.07 2.66 -10.40
N GLU A 389 15.38 2.55 -9.10
CA GLU A 389 16.14 1.39 -8.56
C GLU A 389 15.35 0.07 -8.62
N VAL A 390 14.04 0.09 -8.35
CA VAL A 390 13.16 -1.10 -8.33
C VAL A 390 12.97 -1.71 -9.73
N GLN A 391 13.20 -0.95 -10.80
CA GLN A 391 13.21 -1.47 -12.18
C GLN A 391 14.41 -2.39 -12.47
N LEU A 392 15.41 -2.48 -11.59
CA LEU A 392 16.66 -3.21 -11.84
C LEU A 392 16.85 -4.53 -11.07
N GLU A 393 16.29 -4.69 -9.87
CA GLU A 393 16.63 -5.87 -9.05
C GLU A 393 15.55 -6.29 -8.02
N THR A 394 15.00 -7.51 -8.16
CA THR A 394 14.71 -8.38 -7.00
C THR A 394 14.51 -9.85 -7.39
N GLN A 395 15.40 -10.74 -6.92
CA GLN A 395 15.05 -12.15 -6.69
C GLN A 395 14.72 -12.34 -5.19
N ARG A 396 13.75 -13.20 -4.89
CA ARG A 396 13.17 -13.31 -3.53
C ARG A 396 13.04 -14.77 -3.11
N GLU A 397 13.90 -15.20 -2.18
CA GLU A 397 13.73 -16.48 -1.49
C GLU A 397 12.66 -16.37 -0.39
N THR A 398 11.98 -17.49 -0.10
CA THR A 398 10.78 -17.51 0.75
C THR A 398 11.00 -18.42 1.95
N GLU A 399 11.41 -17.85 3.09
CA GLU A 399 11.37 -18.56 4.37
C GLU A 399 9.91 -18.81 4.79
N ARG A 400 9.55 -20.08 5.02
CA ARG A 400 8.16 -20.47 5.31
C ARG A 400 7.88 -20.39 6.82
N PRO A 401 6.84 -19.66 7.26
CA PRO A 401 6.51 -19.56 8.69
C PRO A 401 6.08 -20.91 9.27
N VAL A 402 6.35 -21.14 10.56
CA VAL A 402 5.84 -22.31 11.29
C VAL A 402 4.32 -22.22 11.40
N HIS A 403 3.62 -23.16 10.78
CA HIS A 403 2.17 -23.27 10.83
C HIS A 403 1.74 -24.01 12.10
N TYR A 404 0.67 -23.54 12.75
CA TYR A 404 0.06 -24.15 13.93
C TYR A 404 -1.37 -24.56 13.59
N GLN A 405 -1.77 -25.76 14.01
CA GLN A 405 -3.14 -26.25 13.80
C GLN A 405 -4.10 -25.47 14.71
N ALA A 406 -5.16 -24.91 14.11
CA ALA A 406 -6.20 -24.20 14.84
C ALA A 406 -7.16 -25.20 15.52
N LEU A 407 -7.69 -24.83 16.69
CA LEU A 407 -8.69 -25.65 17.37
C LEU A 407 -10.08 -25.42 16.77
N ASN A 408 -10.74 -26.50 16.35
CA ASN A 408 -12.12 -26.45 15.85
C ASN A 408 -13.10 -25.89 16.89
N TYR A 409 -13.88 -24.90 16.48
CA TYR A 409 -15.01 -24.34 17.23
C TYR A 409 -16.12 -25.39 17.38
N LEU A 410 -16.63 -25.58 18.60
CA LEU A 410 -17.61 -26.63 18.91
C LEU A 410 -19.07 -26.12 18.96
N GLY A 411 -19.31 -24.91 18.45
CA GLY A 411 -20.61 -24.25 18.49
C GLY A 411 -20.91 -23.50 19.79
N LEU A 412 -22.07 -22.85 19.82
CA LEU A 412 -22.46 -21.92 20.89
C LEU A 412 -22.93 -22.65 22.15
N SER A 413 -22.23 -22.43 23.26
CA SER A 413 -22.54 -23.03 24.57
C SER A 413 -23.98 -22.75 25.05
N ALA A 414 -24.61 -23.78 25.64
CA ALA A 414 -25.93 -23.67 26.26
C ALA A 414 -25.97 -22.62 27.38
N THR A 415 -24.88 -22.47 28.14
CA THR A 415 -24.75 -21.50 29.24
C THR A 415 -24.81 -20.05 28.74
N ILE A 416 -24.31 -19.80 27.52
CA ILE A 416 -24.36 -18.49 26.87
C ILE A 416 -25.76 -18.22 26.30
N LEU A 417 -26.40 -19.24 25.70
CA LEU A 417 -27.78 -19.16 25.25
C LEU A 417 -28.76 -18.90 26.39
N ASP A 418 -28.55 -19.49 27.57
CA ASP A 418 -29.40 -19.26 28.74
C ASP A 418 -29.09 -17.93 29.43
N PHE A 419 -27.84 -17.45 29.40
CA PHE A 419 -27.52 -16.07 29.79
C PHE A 419 -28.27 -15.05 28.92
N PHE A 420 -28.24 -15.21 27.60
CA PHE A 420 -28.98 -14.41 26.62
C PHE A 420 -30.49 -14.39 26.94
N LYS A 421 -31.12 -15.56 27.17
CA LYS A 421 -32.55 -15.66 27.52
C LYS A 421 -32.89 -15.02 28.87
N ALA A 422 -32.10 -15.30 29.91
CA ALA A 422 -32.48 -15.02 31.30
C ALA A 422 -31.92 -13.70 31.87
N GLY A 423 -30.83 -13.17 31.32
CA GLY A 423 -30.04 -12.07 31.91
C GLY A 423 -29.22 -12.47 33.14
N LYS A 424 -29.10 -13.77 33.42
CA LYS A 424 -28.38 -14.33 34.59
C LYS A 424 -27.39 -15.39 34.13
N LEU A 425 -26.11 -15.19 34.44
CA LEU A 425 -25.04 -16.11 34.09
C LEU A 425 -24.95 -17.24 35.13
N ASN A 426 -24.84 -18.50 34.69
CA ASN A 426 -24.48 -19.59 35.60
C ASN A 426 -22.97 -19.59 35.86
N THR A 427 -22.54 -18.89 36.90
CA THR A 427 -21.11 -18.79 37.27
C THR A 427 -20.55 -20.04 37.94
N THR A 428 -21.33 -21.13 38.04
CA THR A 428 -20.87 -22.46 38.52
C THR A 428 -20.63 -23.45 37.39
N ASP A 429 -20.87 -23.03 36.15
CA ASP A 429 -20.64 -23.83 34.96
C ASP A 429 -19.15 -23.96 34.63
N LYS A 430 -18.76 -25.08 34.01
CA LYS A 430 -17.38 -25.32 33.54
C LYS A 430 -17.12 -24.73 32.15
N GLU A 431 -18.18 -24.34 31.44
CA GLU A 431 -18.11 -23.70 30.11
C GLU A 431 -17.71 -22.21 30.18
N ILE A 432 -17.54 -21.66 31.38
CA ILE A 432 -17.25 -20.25 31.64
C ILE A 432 -16.15 -20.13 32.71
N ARG A 433 -15.26 -19.15 32.58
CA ARG A 433 -14.19 -18.89 33.56
C ARG A 433 -14.20 -17.43 34.00
N HIS A 434 -13.84 -17.14 35.25
CA HIS A 434 -13.58 -15.76 35.67
C HIS A 434 -12.39 -15.20 34.91
N ALA A 435 -12.41 -13.91 34.54
CA ALA A 435 -11.37 -13.33 33.69
C ALA A 435 -9.97 -13.42 34.31
N PHE A 436 -9.84 -13.26 35.63
CA PHE A 436 -8.53 -13.40 36.29
C PHE A 436 -8.12 -14.86 36.53
N ASP A 437 -9.06 -15.81 36.57
CA ASP A 437 -8.72 -17.25 36.53
C ASP A 437 -8.32 -17.71 35.11
N TYR A 438 -8.74 -16.99 34.06
CA TYR A 438 -8.20 -17.15 32.71
C TYR A 438 -6.79 -16.57 32.60
N ILE A 439 -6.57 -15.34 33.10
CA ILE A 439 -5.22 -14.74 33.15
C ILE A 439 -4.28 -15.61 33.99
N GLY A 440 -4.71 -16.11 35.15
CA GLY A 440 -3.93 -16.99 36.03
C GLY A 440 -3.47 -18.32 35.41
N ALA A 441 -4.04 -18.71 34.26
CA ALA A 441 -3.62 -19.88 33.48
C ALA A 441 -2.53 -19.58 32.43
N THR A 442 -2.17 -18.30 32.22
CA THR A 442 -1.04 -17.86 31.39
C THR A 442 0.28 -17.93 32.16
N GLU A 443 1.43 -17.88 31.48
CA GLU A 443 2.75 -17.95 32.14
C GLU A 443 2.93 -16.79 33.15
N VAL A 444 2.57 -15.57 32.73
CA VAL A 444 2.64 -14.37 33.59
C VAL A 444 1.62 -14.42 34.72
N GLY A 445 0.39 -14.89 34.47
CA GLY A 445 -0.61 -15.03 35.53
C GLY A 445 -0.20 -16.04 36.60
N ALA A 446 0.35 -17.19 36.19
CA ALA A 446 0.87 -18.20 37.11
C ALA A 446 2.09 -17.68 37.91
N LYS A 447 3.02 -16.98 37.24
CA LYS A 447 4.20 -16.36 37.86
C LYS A 447 3.86 -15.38 38.99
N HIS A 448 2.76 -14.64 38.87
CA HIS A 448 2.30 -13.66 39.85
C HIS A 448 1.16 -14.17 40.77
N ASP A 449 0.86 -15.49 40.74
CA ASP A 449 -0.19 -16.13 41.56
C ASP A 449 -1.58 -15.46 41.40
N ILE A 450 -1.92 -15.05 40.17
CA ILE A 450 -3.15 -14.32 39.84
C ILE A 450 -4.39 -15.21 40.00
N LYS A 451 -5.42 -14.65 40.64
CA LYS A 451 -6.66 -15.34 41.04
C LYS A 451 -7.88 -14.44 40.79
N ASN A 452 -9.07 -15.04 40.77
CA ASN A 452 -10.33 -14.29 40.72
C ASN A 452 -10.45 -13.15 41.74
N THR A 453 -11.25 -12.16 41.34
CA THR A 453 -11.64 -10.99 42.13
C THR A 453 -13.09 -11.14 42.60
N ASP A 454 -13.61 -10.20 43.39
CA ASP A 454 -15.05 -10.16 43.73
C ASP A 454 -15.94 -9.74 42.52
N SER A 455 -15.35 -9.50 41.35
CA SER A 455 -16.05 -8.93 40.19
C SER A 455 -16.90 -9.96 39.43
N ARG A 456 -17.62 -9.47 38.42
CA ARG A 456 -18.47 -10.28 37.55
C ARG A 456 -18.02 -10.22 36.09
N LEU A 457 -16.70 -10.22 35.89
CA LEU A 457 -16.07 -10.33 34.58
C LEU A 457 -15.69 -11.80 34.28
N PHE A 458 -16.27 -12.34 33.22
CA PHE A 458 -16.07 -13.72 32.79
C PHE A 458 -15.60 -13.78 31.33
N VAL A 459 -15.03 -14.91 30.92
CA VAL A 459 -14.72 -15.26 29.54
C VAL A 459 -15.40 -16.59 29.17
N SER A 460 -15.79 -16.76 27.92
CA SER A 460 -16.22 -18.07 27.41
C SER A 460 -15.05 -19.06 27.38
N LYS A 461 -15.36 -20.36 27.48
CA LYS A 461 -14.40 -21.46 27.30
C LYS A 461 -13.66 -21.38 25.96
N GLU A 462 -14.35 -20.94 24.90
CA GLU A 462 -13.80 -20.84 23.54
C GLU A 462 -12.87 -19.62 23.38
N PHE A 463 -12.99 -18.58 24.21
CA PHE A 463 -12.05 -17.45 24.25
C PHE A 463 -10.59 -17.88 24.51
N GLY A 464 -10.41 -18.95 25.29
CA GLY A 464 -9.11 -19.57 25.56
C GLY A 464 -8.72 -20.70 24.60
N ARG A 465 -9.47 -20.94 23.52
CA ARG A 465 -9.15 -21.95 22.50
C ARG A 465 -8.78 -21.27 21.19
N THR A 466 -7.53 -21.47 20.77
CA THR A 466 -6.99 -20.91 19.53
C THR A 466 -6.19 -21.94 18.74
N ILE A 467 -5.12 -22.49 19.30
CA ILE A 467 -4.26 -23.49 18.65
C ILE A 467 -4.16 -24.80 19.44
N GLU A 468 -3.84 -25.88 18.75
CA GLU A 468 -3.32 -27.10 19.36
C GLU A 468 -1.89 -26.83 19.86
N LEU A 469 -1.68 -26.94 21.17
CA LEU A 469 -0.40 -26.63 21.79
C LEU A 469 0.63 -27.74 21.48
N PRO A 470 1.82 -27.41 20.94
CA PRO A 470 2.86 -28.41 20.71
C PRO A 470 3.31 -29.06 22.03
N LEU A 471 3.37 -30.40 22.06
CA LEU A 471 3.81 -31.18 23.22
C LEU A 471 5.20 -30.77 23.76
N ASN A 472 6.04 -30.20 22.89
CA ASN A 472 7.41 -29.79 23.21
C ASN A 472 7.55 -28.32 23.64
N ASP A 473 6.55 -27.47 23.40
CA ASP A 473 6.54 -26.06 23.86
C ASP A 473 5.11 -25.56 24.14
N PRO A 474 4.58 -25.80 25.35
CA PRO A 474 3.29 -25.26 25.76
C PRO A 474 3.29 -23.73 25.98
N THR A 475 4.46 -23.07 26.07
CA THR A 475 4.55 -21.61 26.28
C THR A 475 4.12 -20.83 25.04
N VAL A 476 4.04 -21.50 23.88
CA VAL A 476 3.49 -20.92 22.64
C VAL A 476 2.06 -20.41 22.84
N GLY A 477 1.27 -20.98 23.74
CA GLY A 477 -0.14 -20.59 23.97
C GLY A 477 -0.33 -19.09 24.24
N ASP A 478 0.54 -18.48 25.04
CA ASP A 478 0.49 -17.05 25.36
C ASP A 478 0.75 -16.14 24.13
N ARG A 479 1.27 -16.70 23.03
CA ARG A 479 1.45 -16.02 21.73
C ARG A 479 0.17 -16.01 20.88
N PHE A 480 -0.89 -16.68 21.33
CA PHE A 480 -2.20 -16.81 20.67
C PHE A 480 -3.37 -16.48 21.62
N LEU A 481 -3.16 -15.57 22.58
CA LEU A 481 -4.24 -14.99 23.38
C LEU A 481 -5.14 -14.11 22.50
N ARG A 482 -6.46 -14.34 22.52
CA ARG A 482 -7.40 -13.55 21.70
C ARG A 482 -7.47 -12.07 22.16
N PRO A 483 -7.68 -11.11 21.23
CA PRO A 483 -8.14 -9.76 21.56
C PRO A 483 -9.52 -9.82 22.23
N VAL A 484 -9.89 -8.79 22.99
CA VAL A 484 -11.23 -8.65 23.58
C VAL A 484 -12.05 -7.76 22.65
N GLU A 485 -12.94 -8.36 21.87
CA GLU A 485 -13.71 -7.68 20.81
C GLU A 485 -15.20 -7.58 21.14
N TRP A 486 -15.76 -8.60 21.79
CA TRP A 486 -17.20 -8.73 22.03
C TRP A 486 -17.50 -9.02 23.51
N VAL A 487 -18.38 -8.21 24.11
CA VAL A 487 -18.78 -8.33 25.51
C VAL A 487 -20.30 -8.40 25.63
N LEU A 488 -20.81 -9.51 26.16
CA LEU A 488 -22.21 -9.63 26.59
C LEU A 488 -22.37 -9.03 28.00
N TRP A 489 -23.16 -7.97 28.11
CA TRP A 489 -23.40 -7.24 29.36
C TRP A 489 -24.86 -7.37 29.80
N SER A 490 -25.10 -7.84 31.03
CA SER A 490 -26.42 -7.71 31.68
C SER A 490 -26.41 -6.63 32.76
N PRO A 491 -27.11 -5.50 32.55
CA PRO A 491 -27.29 -4.47 33.57
C PRO A 491 -27.97 -5.02 34.84
N SER A 492 -28.89 -5.99 34.67
CA SER A 492 -29.74 -6.51 35.75
C SER A 492 -28.99 -7.33 36.81
N THR A 493 -27.83 -7.88 36.45
CA THR A 493 -26.94 -8.65 37.33
C THR A 493 -25.55 -8.06 37.42
N GLN A 494 -25.32 -6.90 36.80
CA GLN A 494 -24.01 -6.30 36.54
C GLN A 494 -22.96 -7.35 36.15
N THR A 495 -23.28 -8.21 35.19
CA THR A 495 -22.41 -9.33 34.78
C THR A 495 -21.97 -9.16 33.34
N ALA A 496 -20.66 -9.28 33.10
CA ALA A 496 -20.02 -9.18 31.79
C ALA A 496 -19.39 -10.53 31.41
N LEU A 497 -19.64 -10.97 30.18
CA LEU A 497 -19.01 -12.16 29.59
C LEU A 497 -18.35 -11.76 28.28
N VAL A 498 -17.03 -11.91 28.18
CA VAL A 498 -16.30 -11.82 26.92
C VAL A 498 -16.56 -13.09 26.11
N ILE A 499 -16.87 -12.92 24.83
CA ILE A 499 -17.11 -14.00 23.86
C ILE A 499 -16.24 -13.81 22.63
N ILE A 500 -16.13 -14.85 21.79
CA ILE A 500 -15.41 -14.77 20.50
C ILE A 500 -16.34 -14.34 19.35
N PRO A 501 -15.84 -13.80 18.22
CA PRO A 501 -16.65 -13.47 17.04
C PRO A 501 -17.56 -14.61 16.57
N GLU A 502 -17.09 -15.85 16.62
CA GLU A 502 -17.83 -17.06 16.25
C GLU A 502 -19.06 -17.31 17.16
N GLU A 503 -18.98 -16.92 18.43
CA GLU A 503 -20.10 -16.94 19.37
C GLU A 503 -21.03 -15.71 19.18
N ALA A 504 -20.47 -14.56 18.82
CA ALA A 504 -21.21 -13.32 18.59
C ALA A 504 -22.10 -13.41 17.35
N GLU A 505 -21.60 -13.96 16.23
CA GLU A 505 -22.36 -14.14 15.00
C GLU A 505 -23.59 -15.03 15.22
N LEU A 506 -23.43 -16.13 15.95
CA LEU A 506 -24.55 -17.01 16.33
C LEU A 506 -25.54 -16.37 17.32
N LEU A 507 -25.26 -15.19 17.88
CA LEU A 507 -26.14 -14.43 18.77
C LEU A 507 -26.77 -13.21 18.10
N ILE A 508 -26.11 -12.57 17.12
CA ILE A 508 -26.57 -11.33 16.46
C ILE A 508 -27.99 -11.48 15.86
N PRO A 509 -28.33 -12.53 15.08
CA PRO A 509 -29.71 -12.73 14.60
C PRO A 509 -30.72 -12.90 15.74
N LYS A 510 -30.34 -13.61 16.81
CA LYS A 510 -31.21 -13.87 17.98
C LYS A 510 -31.49 -12.59 18.77
N LEU A 511 -30.49 -11.71 18.90
CA LEU A 511 -30.61 -10.38 19.50
C LEU A 511 -31.53 -9.47 18.68
N ARG A 512 -31.41 -9.48 17.34
CA ARG A 512 -32.30 -8.74 16.42
C ARG A 512 -33.75 -9.22 16.50
N LEU A 513 -33.98 -10.53 16.37
CA LEU A 513 -35.32 -11.14 16.39
C LEU A 513 -36.09 -10.93 17.71
N ALA A 514 -35.38 -10.82 18.84
CA ALA A 514 -36.00 -10.71 20.16
C ALA A 514 -36.66 -9.34 20.47
N ARG A 515 -36.63 -8.37 19.54
CA ARG A 515 -37.35 -7.07 19.58
C ARG A 515 -37.42 -6.44 20.98
N GLY A 516 -36.26 -6.23 21.62
CA GLY A 516 -36.15 -5.52 22.92
C GLY A 516 -36.53 -6.32 24.17
N LYS A 517 -36.88 -7.62 24.07
CA LYS A 517 -37.20 -8.47 25.23
C LYS A 517 -35.97 -9.03 25.97
N VAL A 518 -34.78 -8.85 25.41
CA VAL A 518 -33.50 -9.38 25.93
C VAL A 518 -33.02 -8.55 27.13
N LYS A 519 -32.38 -9.21 28.11
CA LYS A 519 -31.80 -8.59 29.32
C LYS A 519 -30.27 -8.48 29.28
N VAL A 520 -29.72 -8.59 28.08
CA VAL A 520 -28.29 -8.64 27.76
C VAL A 520 -28.07 -7.80 26.51
N HIS A 521 -26.99 -7.03 26.49
CA HIS A 521 -26.52 -6.25 25.35
C HIS A 521 -25.19 -6.84 24.89
N LEU A 522 -25.06 -7.14 23.61
CA LEU A 522 -23.76 -7.36 22.97
C LEU A 522 -23.12 -6.00 22.72
N ILE A 523 -21.90 -5.78 23.23
CA ILE A 523 -21.15 -4.53 23.11
C ILE A 523 -19.87 -4.82 22.33
N ALA A 524 -19.57 -4.00 21.31
CA ALA A 524 -18.27 -4.04 20.63
C ALA A 524 -17.23 -3.27 21.45
N TYR A 525 -16.04 -3.83 21.58
CA TYR A 525 -14.95 -3.28 22.38
C TYR A 525 -13.61 -3.40 21.63
N ALA A 526 -12.70 -2.48 21.91
CA ALA A 526 -11.30 -2.58 21.53
C ALA A 526 -10.46 -1.87 22.60
N ALA A 527 -9.31 -2.44 22.96
CA ALA A 527 -8.41 -1.80 23.92
C ALA A 527 -7.57 -0.73 23.21
N PRO A 528 -7.56 0.55 23.66
CA PRO A 528 -6.64 1.53 23.11
C PRO A 528 -5.18 1.17 23.45
N ILE A 529 -4.46 0.64 22.46
CA ILE A 529 -3.02 0.30 22.52
C ILE A 529 -2.12 1.35 21.86
N THR A 530 -2.67 2.24 21.01
CA THR A 530 -1.98 3.45 20.54
C THR A 530 -2.79 4.71 20.87
N ARG A 531 -2.12 5.87 20.92
CA ARG A 531 -2.74 7.19 21.15
C ARG A 531 -3.77 7.59 20.07
N ALA A 532 -3.67 7.02 18.86
CA ALA A 532 -4.53 7.36 17.73
C ALA A 532 -5.86 6.56 17.70
N MET A 533 -6.02 5.53 18.54
CA MET A 533 -7.24 4.72 18.57
C MET A 533 -8.42 5.48 19.20
N VAL A 534 -9.61 5.35 18.60
CA VAL A 534 -10.87 5.85 19.17
C VAL A 534 -11.11 5.19 20.56
N PRO A 535 -11.46 5.93 21.62
CA PRO A 535 -11.67 5.35 22.95
C PRO A 535 -12.97 4.53 23.11
N PHE A 536 -12.91 3.21 22.90
CA PHE A 536 -14.02 2.28 23.18
C PHE A 536 -14.31 2.09 24.69
N ASN A 537 -13.48 2.65 25.58
CA ASN A 537 -13.57 2.57 27.05
C ASN A 537 -14.93 3.01 27.65
N HIS A 538 -15.75 3.72 26.89
CA HIS A 538 -17.09 4.12 27.28
C HIS A 538 -18.14 3.01 27.19
N LEU A 539 -17.88 1.90 26.46
CA LEU A 539 -18.82 0.78 26.26
C LEU A 539 -20.15 1.18 25.59
N LEU A 540 -20.17 2.31 24.88
CA LEU A 540 -21.33 2.90 24.21
C LEU A 540 -21.15 3.08 22.68
N TYR A 541 -20.00 2.70 22.11
CA TYR A 541 -19.70 2.93 20.69
C TYR A 541 -20.64 2.15 19.75
N TYR A 542 -20.79 0.85 19.98
CA TYR A 542 -21.77 0.00 19.30
C TYR A 542 -22.32 -1.04 20.27
N SER A 543 -23.64 -1.18 20.30
CA SER A 543 -24.31 -2.18 21.14
C SER A 543 -25.64 -2.69 20.55
N LEU A 544 -25.91 -3.98 20.76
CA LEU A 544 -27.06 -4.70 20.19
C LEU A 544 -27.73 -5.59 21.27
N PRO A 545 -28.99 -5.34 21.67
CA PRO A 545 -29.73 -4.09 21.45
C PRO A 545 -28.99 -2.88 22.05
N PRO A 546 -29.28 -1.64 21.61
CA PRO A 546 -28.62 -0.45 22.12
C PRO A 546 -28.68 -0.32 23.65
N VAL A 547 -27.53 -0.05 24.28
CA VAL A 547 -27.45 0.36 25.68
C VAL A 547 -27.96 1.81 25.81
N PRO A 548 -28.80 2.15 26.81
CA PRO A 548 -29.23 3.53 27.04
C PRO A 548 -28.04 4.48 27.24
N LEU A 549 -28.07 5.67 26.62
CA LEU A 549 -26.99 6.66 26.69
C LEU A 549 -26.68 7.17 28.11
N ASN A 550 -27.60 6.98 29.06
CA ASN A 550 -27.45 7.30 30.48
C ASN A 550 -27.09 6.08 31.36
N ALA A 551 -26.76 4.92 30.77
CA ALA A 551 -26.39 3.73 31.52
C ALA A 551 -25.01 3.90 32.19
N THR A 552 -24.94 3.63 33.49
CA THR A 552 -23.70 3.67 34.26
C THR A 552 -23.08 2.28 34.37
N PHE A 553 -21.88 2.13 33.83
CA PHE A 553 -21.08 0.92 33.99
C PHE A 553 -20.28 0.95 35.30
N PRO A 554 -20.12 -0.17 36.03
CA PRO A 554 -19.30 -0.22 37.23
C PRO A 554 -17.83 0.11 36.94
N VAL A 555 -17.15 0.78 37.89
CA VAL A 555 -15.72 1.11 37.75
C VAL A 555 -14.86 -0.14 37.57
N TRP A 556 -15.16 -1.23 38.30
CA TRP A 556 -14.44 -2.50 38.13
C TRP A 556 -14.52 -3.03 36.70
N LEU A 557 -15.64 -2.83 35.98
CA LEU A 557 -15.77 -3.33 34.61
C LEU A 557 -14.81 -2.60 33.67
N LYS A 558 -14.77 -1.27 33.74
CA LYS A 558 -13.84 -0.46 32.93
C LYS A 558 -12.38 -0.81 33.22
N VAL A 559 -12.01 -0.95 34.49
CA VAL A 559 -10.63 -1.26 34.90
C VAL A 559 -10.24 -2.69 34.53
N GLU A 560 -11.04 -3.68 34.93
CA GLU A 560 -10.70 -5.10 34.77
C GLU A 560 -10.81 -5.58 33.32
N LEU A 561 -11.76 -5.06 32.52
CA LEU A 561 -11.81 -5.29 31.08
C LEU A 561 -10.58 -4.67 30.38
N GLY A 562 -10.15 -3.48 30.81
CA GLY A 562 -8.92 -2.84 30.34
C GLY A 562 -7.66 -3.66 30.66
N ILE A 563 -7.57 -4.25 31.86
CA ILE A 563 -6.48 -5.14 32.25
C ILE A 563 -6.51 -6.44 31.41
N LEU A 564 -7.65 -7.14 31.35
CA LEU A 564 -7.81 -8.38 30.57
C LEU A 564 -7.43 -8.19 29.09
N SER A 565 -7.85 -7.08 28.51
CA SER A 565 -7.67 -6.79 27.08
C SER A 565 -6.26 -6.31 26.72
N GLY A 566 -5.52 -5.73 27.66
CA GLY A 566 -4.18 -5.17 27.43
C GLY A 566 -4.17 -3.67 27.10
N ARG A 567 -5.10 -2.88 27.65
CA ARG A 567 -5.18 -1.44 27.39
C ARG A 567 -3.92 -0.69 27.84
N LEU A 568 -3.43 0.24 27.01
CA LEU A 568 -2.31 1.13 27.32
C LEU A 568 -2.76 2.59 27.52
N TYR A 569 -3.74 3.04 26.74
CA TYR A 569 -4.25 4.42 26.76
C TYR A 569 -5.65 4.51 27.37
N ALA A 570 -5.85 5.54 28.17
CA ALA A 570 -7.11 5.92 28.82
C ALA A 570 -7.14 7.45 28.95
N ASP A 571 -8.33 8.04 29.10
CA ASP A 571 -8.45 9.46 29.42
C ASP A 571 -8.03 9.75 30.88
N PHE A 572 -7.89 11.04 31.23
CA PHE A 572 -7.38 11.44 32.54
C PHE A 572 -8.32 11.08 33.71
N GLU A 573 -9.64 11.03 33.51
CA GLU A 573 -10.59 10.64 34.56
C GLU A 573 -10.60 9.11 34.76
N GLU A 574 -10.57 8.35 33.67
CA GLU A 574 -10.42 6.90 33.75
C GLU A 574 -9.05 6.50 34.33
N TRP A 575 -7.98 7.24 34.02
CA TRP A 575 -6.66 7.04 34.63
C TRP A 575 -6.69 7.22 36.15
N LYS A 576 -7.41 8.22 36.68
CA LYS A 576 -7.64 8.37 38.13
C LYS A 576 -8.36 7.16 38.72
N LEU A 577 -9.41 6.66 38.06
CA LEU A 577 -10.16 5.49 38.51
C LEU A 577 -9.29 4.22 38.56
N ILE A 578 -8.39 4.02 37.58
CA ILE A 578 -7.43 2.90 37.60
C ILE A 578 -6.40 3.11 38.73
N CYS A 579 -5.88 4.33 38.90
CA CYS A 579 -4.98 4.67 40.01
C CYS A 579 -5.63 4.39 41.38
N ASP A 580 -6.90 4.73 41.58
CA ASP A 580 -7.62 4.48 42.84
C ASP A 580 -7.90 2.99 43.06
N TYR A 581 -8.17 2.21 42.00
CA TYR A 581 -8.22 0.74 42.07
C TYR A 581 -6.89 0.16 42.57
N PHE A 582 -5.75 0.66 42.07
CA PHE A 582 -4.41 0.23 42.50
C PHE A 582 -3.94 0.80 43.86
N LYS A 583 -4.57 1.86 44.38
CA LYS A 583 -4.42 2.31 45.78
C LYS A 583 -5.24 1.44 46.74
N GLY A 584 -6.42 0.97 46.28
CA GLY A 584 -7.32 0.10 47.03
C GLY A 584 -6.76 -1.30 47.36
N SER A 585 -5.57 -1.64 46.87
CA SER A 585 -4.94 -2.97 46.99
C SER A 585 -5.83 -4.07 46.40
N PRO A 586 -5.90 -4.19 45.07
CA PRO A 586 -6.88 -5.03 44.40
C PRO A 586 -6.69 -6.51 44.76
N LYS A 587 -7.82 -7.21 44.91
CA LYS A 587 -7.87 -8.66 45.13
C LYS A 587 -7.32 -9.42 43.91
N GLY A 588 -7.04 -10.71 44.08
CA GLY A 588 -6.53 -11.54 42.98
C GLY A 588 -5.05 -11.36 42.67
N ASN A 589 -4.26 -10.79 43.61
CA ASN A 589 -2.82 -10.54 43.49
C ASN A 589 -2.40 -9.59 42.34
N ILE A 590 -3.32 -8.74 41.86
CA ILE A 590 -3.12 -7.81 40.73
C ILE A 590 -2.13 -6.69 41.14
N SER A 591 -0.83 -6.97 41.07
CA SER A 591 0.23 -6.01 41.40
C SER A 591 0.58 -5.10 40.20
N ARG A 592 1.24 -3.96 40.47
CA ARG A 592 1.82 -3.10 39.42
C ARG A 592 2.89 -3.83 38.59
N GLY A 593 3.64 -4.74 39.22
CA GLY A 593 4.64 -5.58 38.55
C GLY A 593 4.03 -6.63 37.63
N PHE A 594 2.94 -7.28 38.08
CA PHE A 594 2.10 -8.13 37.23
C PHE A 594 1.57 -7.33 36.03
N LEU A 595 0.99 -6.15 36.27
CA LEU A 595 0.41 -5.33 35.21
C LEU A 595 1.44 -4.98 34.12
N LEU A 596 2.66 -4.59 34.51
CA LEU A 596 3.73 -4.26 33.57
C LEU A 596 4.10 -5.44 32.67
N GLU A 597 4.26 -6.63 33.27
CA GLU A 597 4.64 -7.85 32.54
C GLU A 597 3.49 -8.38 31.66
N TRP A 598 2.26 -8.31 32.16
CA TRP A 598 1.04 -8.66 31.42
C TRP A 598 0.80 -7.76 30.22
N LEU A 599 0.97 -6.44 30.37
CA LEU A 599 0.93 -5.50 29.25
C LEU A 599 2.06 -5.77 28.23
N GLY A 600 3.24 -6.22 28.68
CA GLY A 600 4.28 -6.73 27.79
C GLY A 600 3.80 -7.90 26.92
N VAL A 601 3.15 -8.91 27.53
CA VAL A 601 2.63 -10.09 26.82
C VAL A 601 1.42 -9.78 25.93
N ARG A 602 0.56 -8.83 26.32
CA ARG A 602 -0.59 -8.39 25.51
C ARG A 602 -0.22 -7.46 24.37
N CYS A 603 0.75 -6.57 24.54
CA CYS A 603 0.99 -5.44 23.62
C CYS A 603 2.29 -5.51 22.80
N ARG A 604 3.22 -6.37 23.19
CA ARG A 604 4.40 -6.93 22.46
C ARG A 604 5.30 -5.98 21.65
N ALA A 605 4.75 -5.27 20.67
CA ALA A 605 5.43 -4.25 19.87
C ALA A 605 5.45 -2.85 20.52
N HIS A 606 4.59 -2.59 21.51
CA HIS A 606 4.39 -1.26 22.10
C HIS A 606 5.27 -1.02 23.35
N ASP A 607 5.89 0.16 23.45
CA ASP A 607 6.57 0.58 24.69
C ASP A 607 5.54 1.02 25.74
N VAL A 608 5.33 0.17 26.75
CA VAL A 608 4.41 0.41 27.86
C VAL A 608 4.82 1.62 28.70
N LEU A 609 6.11 1.91 28.86
CA LEU A 609 6.64 2.81 29.89
C LEU A 609 6.29 4.29 29.67
N HIS A 610 5.99 4.67 28.43
CA HIS A 610 5.65 6.03 28.01
C HIS A 610 4.13 6.23 27.80
N THR A 611 3.30 5.36 28.38
CA THR A 611 1.83 5.39 28.29
C THR A 611 1.19 5.74 29.65
N PRO A 612 -0.10 6.15 29.69
CA PRO A 612 -0.83 6.35 30.94
C PRO A 612 -0.74 5.13 31.87
N MET A 613 -0.86 3.91 31.32
CA MET A 613 -0.77 2.66 32.09
C MET A 613 0.66 2.35 32.53
N GLY A 614 1.68 2.72 31.75
CA GLY A 614 3.08 2.69 32.17
C GLY A 614 3.37 3.54 33.39
N TYR A 615 2.76 4.73 33.49
CA TYR A 615 2.87 5.57 34.68
C TYR A 615 2.25 4.87 35.91
N ILE A 616 1.12 4.16 35.77
CA ILE A 616 0.53 3.36 36.87
C ILE A 616 1.47 2.21 37.26
N CYS A 617 2.04 1.49 36.29
CA CYS A 617 3.00 0.42 36.52
C CYS A 617 4.25 0.88 37.30
N LEU A 618 4.71 2.11 37.03
CA LEU A 618 5.91 2.72 37.63
C LEU A 618 5.60 3.60 38.86
N ASP A 619 4.34 3.63 39.31
CA ASP A 619 3.81 4.51 40.37
C ASP A 619 4.13 6.01 40.19
N ARG A 620 4.14 6.47 38.93
CA ARG A 620 4.36 7.87 38.54
C ARG A 620 3.05 8.64 38.54
N THR A 621 3.08 9.85 39.09
CA THR A 621 1.99 10.82 38.95
C THR A 621 1.94 11.39 37.53
N ALA A 622 0.78 11.31 36.87
CA ALA A 622 0.48 12.04 35.65
C ALA A 622 -0.45 13.24 35.95
N THR A 623 -0.50 14.18 35.01
CA THR A 623 -1.32 15.40 35.02
C THR A 623 -2.10 15.51 33.73
N GLU A 624 -3.20 16.25 33.70
CA GLU A 624 -4.04 16.45 32.51
C GLU A 624 -3.28 17.03 31.29
N MET A 625 -2.16 17.71 31.56
CA MET A 625 -1.28 18.33 30.56
C MET A 625 -0.21 17.39 30.00
N ASP A 626 -0.10 16.14 30.49
CA ASP A 626 0.86 15.17 29.95
C ASP A 626 0.52 14.83 28.47
N PRO A 627 1.51 14.73 27.56
CA PRO A 627 1.26 14.64 26.12
C PRO A 627 0.37 13.48 25.66
N PHE A 628 0.20 12.43 26.47
CA PHE A 628 -0.66 11.29 26.17
C PHE A 628 -2.15 11.47 26.52
N PHE A 629 -2.53 12.50 27.29
CA PHE A 629 -3.94 12.86 27.53
C PHE A 629 -4.43 13.97 26.60
N VAL A 630 -3.55 14.85 26.13
CA VAL A 630 -3.91 15.96 25.23
C VAL A 630 -4.44 15.39 23.91
N GLN A 631 -5.75 15.49 23.69
CA GLN A 631 -6.38 15.15 22.42
C GLN A 631 -6.14 16.26 21.40
N ILE A 632 -5.72 15.88 20.19
CA ILE A 632 -5.78 16.77 19.03
C ILE A 632 -7.25 16.81 18.59
N ALA A 633 -7.80 18.00 18.40
CA ALA A 633 -9.25 18.23 18.21
C ALA A 633 -9.84 17.70 16.88
N THR A 634 -9.10 16.88 16.13
CA THR A 634 -9.48 16.29 14.84
C THR A 634 -10.23 14.96 14.96
N VAL A 635 -10.24 14.31 16.13
CA VAL A 635 -10.86 12.98 16.33
C VAL A 635 -12.06 13.05 17.29
N ALA A 636 -13.02 13.92 16.98
CA ALA A 636 -14.35 13.82 17.55
C ALA A 636 -15.12 12.70 16.85
N ALA A 637 -15.29 11.55 17.51
CA ALA A 637 -16.00 10.42 16.92
C ALA A 637 -17.47 10.79 16.61
N PRO A 638 -18.00 10.50 15.40
CA PRO A 638 -19.37 10.84 15.05
C PRO A 638 -20.36 10.01 15.87
N THR A 639 -21.22 10.66 16.64
CA THR A 639 -22.32 10.02 17.35
C THR A 639 -23.37 9.54 16.34
N ILE A 640 -23.27 8.29 15.89
CA ILE A 640 -24.23 7.68 14.98
C ILE A 640 -25.59 7.57 15.70
N PRO A 641 -26.65 8.27 15.24
CA PRO A 641 -27.98 8.13 15.84
C PRO A 641 -28.56 6.75 15.52
N ALA A 642 -29.31 6.18 16.45
CA ALA A 642 -29.94 4.88 16.25
C ALA A 642 -30.96 4.96 15.10
N ILE A 643 -30.75 4.11 14.07
CA ILE A 643 -31.69 3.95 12.95
C ILE A 643 -33.02 3.42 13.50
N PRO A 644 -34.17 4.08 13.23
CA PRO A 644 -35.48 3.54 13.54
C PRO A 644 -35.69 2.22 12.79
N VAL A 645 -36.24 1.21 13.46
CA VAL A 645 -36.66 -0.02 12.78
C VAL A 645 -37.94 0.28 12.01
N GLU A 646 -37.84 0.50 10.70
CA GLU A 646 -39.00 0.56 9.82
C GLU A 646 -39.54 -0.86 9.57
N ASP A 647 -40.85 -1.05 9.74
CA ASP A 647 -41.50 -2.36 9.59
C ASP A 647 -41.69 -2.72 8.11
N ALA A 648 -40.73 -3.46 7.55
CA ALA A 648 -40.91 -4.25 6.33
C ALA A 648 -40.06 -5.53 6.37
N VAL A 649 -40.71 -6.65 6.70
CA VAL A 649 -40.19 -8.00 6.42
C VAL A 649 -41.35 -8.75 5.78
N GLU A 650 -41.30 -8.95 4.47
CA GLU A 650 -42.11 -9.97 3.82
C GLU A 650 -41.49 -11.34 4.14
N GLU A 651 -42.35 -12.34 4.35
CA GLU A 651 -41.91 -13.68 4.73
C GLU A 651 -41.35 -14.39 3.48
N ILE A 652 -40.07 -14.76 3.52
CA ILE A 652 -39.48 -15.68 2.54
C ILE A 652 -39.75 -17.10 3.06
N GLU A 653 -40.44 -17.91 2.26
CA GLU A 653 -40.84 -19.27 2.62
C GLU A 653 -39.64 -20.23 2.67
N ASP A 654 -39.76 -21.32 3.43
CA ASP A 654 -38.71 -22.32 3.64
C ASP A 654 -38.42 -23.15 2.35
N GLU A 655 -37.51 -22.68 1.50
CA GLU A 655 -36.93 -23.55 0.47
C GLU A 655 -35.94 -24.56 1.11
N LYS A 656 -36.16 -25.83 0.81
CA LYS A 656 -35.35 -26.94 1.32
C LYS A 656 -33.98 -26.96 0.69
N TRP A 657 -32.99 -27.27 1.52
CA TRP A 657 -31.70 -27.79 1.07
C TRP A 657 -31.90 -29.23 0.58
N GLU A 658 -31.50 -29.52 -0.65
CA GLU A 658 -31.24 -30.88 -1.11
C GLU A 658 -29.72 -31.08 -1.09
N GLU A 659 -29.26 -32.05 -0.31
CA GLU A 659 -27.86 -32.44 -0.21
C GLU A 659 -27.58 -33.44 -1.35
N GLU A 660 -26.86 -33.03 -2.41
CA GLU A 660 -26.29 -33.97 -3.37
C GLU A 660 -24.95 -34.51 -2.84
N GLU A 661 -24.98 -35.77 -2.39
CA GLU A 661 -23.78 -36.55 -2.08
C GLU A 661 -22.97 -36.79 -3.37
N SER A 662 -21.66 -36.56 -3.34
CA SER A 662 -20.74 -36.98 -4.41
C SER A 662 -19.72 -37.97 -3.85
N ASP A 663 -19.84 -39.24 -4.23
CA ASP A 663 -19.08 -40.37 -3.67
C ASP A 663 -17.55 -40.23 -3.79
N ASP A 664 -16.84 -40.76 -2.79
CA ASP A 664 -15.44 -41.15 -2.89
C ASP A 664 -15.30 -42.43 -3.75
N GLU A 665 -14.48 -42.42 -4.80
CA GLU A 665 -13.85 -43.67 -5.31
C GLU A 665 -12.31 -43.55 -5.35
N ASP A 666 -11.66 -44.47 -4.63
CA ASP A 666 -10.20 -44.65 -4.57
C ASP A 666 -9.66 -45.30 -5.85
N GLY A 667 -8.41 -44.99 -6.22
CA GLY A 667 -7.88 -45.18 -7.57
C GLY A 667 -6.47 -45.74 -7.75
N SER A 668 -5.69 -45.96 -6.67
CA SER A 668 -4.28 -46.48 -6.68
C SER A 668 -3.24 -45.62 -7.45
N LEU A 669 -2.11 -45.20 -6.88
CA LEU A 669 -1.00 -45.93 -6.24
C LEU A 669 -0.06 -46.66 -7.22
N TYR A 670 1.08 -46.03 -7.52
CA TYR A 670 2.33 -46.70 -7.84
C TYR A 670 3.44 -46.17 -6.94
N ILE A 671 4.03 -47.07 -6.15
CA ILE A 671 5.26 -46.85 -5.39
C ILE A 671 6.36 -47.61 -6.11
N ASP A 672 7.52 -46.98 -6.30
CA ASP A 672 8.79 -47.71 -6.27
C ASP A 672 9.74 -47.00 -5.29
N ALA A 673 10.60 -47.77 -4.63
CA ALA A 673 11.36 -47.33 -3.47
C ALA A 673 12.71 -48.03 -3.38
N THR A 674 13.76 -47.38 -3.90
CA THR A 674 15.15 -47.76 -3.66
C THR A 674 15.80 -46.83 -2.66
N LYS A 675 16.21 -47.40 -1.51
CA LYS A 675 17.24 -46.80 -0.66
C LYS A 675 18.58 -46.81 -1.42
N ASP A 676 19.39 -45.78 -1.26
CA ASP A 676 20.50 -45.90 -0.29
C ASP A 676 20.86 -44.53 0.29
N GLY A 677 21.75 -44.49 1.28
CA GLY A 677 22.19 -43.25 1.93
C GLY A 677 23.71 -43.21 2.13
N SER A 678 24.35 -42.14 1.63
CA SER A 678 25.77 -41.84 1.86
C SER A 678 25.99 -40.35 1.98
N VAL A 679 26.83 -39.94 2.94
CA VAL A 679 27.23 -38.55 3.18
C VAL A 679 28.65 -38.34 2.72
N GLU A 680 28.85 -37.40 1.79
CA GLU A 680 30.08 -36.63 1.48
C GLU A 680 29.67 -35.69 0.31
N LYS A 681 29.94 -34.37 0.25
CA LYS A 681 30.99 -33.48 0.79
C LYS A 681 32.35 -33.65 0.12
N TYR A 682 32.62 -32.88 -0.94
CA TYR A 682 33.63 -31.81 -0.95
C TYR A 682 33.65 -31.01 -2.28
N ASP A 683 34.12 -29.76 -2.18
CA ASP A 683 34.71 -28.84 -3.17
C ASP A 683 34.40 -28.94 -4.67
N SER A 684 33.87 -27.83 -5.21
CA SER A 684 34.00 -27.46 -6.63
C SER A 684 35.28 -26.63 -6.83
N ALA A 685 36.25 -27.16 -7.57
CA ALA A 685 37.39 -26.40 -8.06
C ALA A 685 37.08 -25.73 -9.41
N GLU A 686 37.85 -24.71 -9.75
CA GLU A 686 37.84 -24.04 -11.05
C GLU A 686 38.54 -24.92 -12.09
N GLU A 687 37.97 -25.09 -13.27
CA GLU A 687 38.73 -25.35 -14.49
C GLU A 687 38.28 -24.34 -15.57
N ASP A 688 39.29 -23.67 -16.12
CA ASP A 688 39.23 -22.66 -17.17
C ASP A 688 39.70 -23.33 -18.46
N ASP A 689 38.99 -23.17 -19.57
CA ASP A 689 39.33 -23.85 -20.82
C ASP A 689 39.09 -22.89 -22.00
N SER A 690 40.20 -22.43 -22.58
CA SER A 690 40.23 -21.50 -23.70
C SER A 690 40.77 -22.21 -24.95
N ALA A 691 40.09 -21.99 -26.08
CA ALA A 691 40.52 -22.49 -27.37
C ALA A 691 40.29 -21.42 -28.44
N GLU A 692 41.40 -20.85 -28.93
CA GLU A 692 41.43 -20.11 -30.18
C GLU A 692 41.55 -21.11 -31.34
N GLU A 693 40.76 -20.92 -32.40
CA GLU A 693 41.21 -21.26 -33.76
C GLU A 693 40.96 -20.03 -34.64
N ASP A 694 42.05 -19.52 -35.21
CA ASP A 694 42.10 -18.44 -36.20
C ASP A 694 42.35 -19.09 -37.56
N ASP A 695 41.53 -18.78 -38.57
CA ASP A 695 41.79 -19.20 -39.95
C ASP A 695 41.23 -18.20 -40.95
N SER A 696 41.87 -18.11 -42.11
CA SER A 696 42.02 -16.84 -42.84
C SER A 696 41.66 -16.89 -44.33
N ALA A 697 41.50 -15.70 -44.92
CA ALA A 697 41.38 -15.43 -46.36
C ALA A 697 40.11 -16.00 -47.05
N GLU A 698 39.70 -15.57 -48.24
CA GLU A 698 39.76 -14.30 -48.99
C GLU A 698 38.71 -14.48 -50.11
N GLU A 699 37.94 -13.45 -50.46
CA GLU A 699 37.47 -13.29 -51.85
C GLU A 699 37.08 -11.83 -52.09
N ASP A 700 37.59 -11.27 -53.18
CA ASP A 700 37.53 -9.87 -53.59
C ASP A 700 36.89 -9.82 -54.98
N ASP A 701 35.95 -8.88 -55.25
CA ASP A 701 35.66 -8.47 -56.64
C ASP A 701 34.74 -7.23 -56.77
N SER A 702 35.21 -6.24 -57.55
CA SER A 702 34.48 -5.12 -58.22
C SER A 702 33.73 -4.06 -57.34
N ALA A 703 33.87 -2.73 -57.51
CA ALA A 703 33.97 -1.84 -58.71
C ALA A 703 32.66 -1.77 -59.53
N GLU A 704 32.22 -0.69 -60.20
CA GLU A 704 32.58 0.73 -60.46
C GLU A 704 31.25 1.44 -60.90
N GLU A 705 31.03 2.75 -61.13
CA GLU A 705 31.82 4.01 -61.27
C GLU A 705 31.48 4.96 -60.05
N ASP A 706 31.52 6.31 -59.96
CA ASP A 706 31.74 7.49 -60.85
C ASP A 706 32.16 8.75 -59.99
N ASP A 707 32.53 9.86 -60.64
CA ASP A 707 33.02 11.19 -60.17
C ASP A 707 31.96 12.15 -59.50
N SER A 708 32.25 13.35 -58.93
CA SER A 708 33.43 14.27 -58.84
C SER A 708 33.59 14.84 -57.38
N ASP A 709 34.28 15.93 -56.98
CA ASP A 709 34.88 17.15 -57.61
C ASP A 709 35.96 17.82 -56.69
N GLU A 710 36.51 18.98 -57.07
CA GLU A 710 37.63 19.68 -56.37
C GLU A 710 37.24 20.89 -55.46
N GLU A 711 38.04 21.18 -54.39
CA GLU A 711 38.88 22.42 -54.33
C GLU A 711 39.87 22.49 -53.13
N ASN A 712 41.17 22.55 -53.48
CA ASN A 712 42.37 23.18 -52.88
C ASN A 712 42.48 23.69 -51.40
N GLY A 713 43.66 23.48 -50.79
CA GLY A 713 44.23 24.32 -49.70
C GLY A 713 44.99 23.55 -48.60
N SER A 714 46.18 22.98 -48.83
CA SER A 714 47.53 23.61 -48.77
C SER A 714 48.05 24.00 -47.37
N ASP A 715 49.08 23.27 -46.91
CA ASP A 715 50.29 23.65 -46.13
C ASP A 715 50.12 24.50 -44.82
N GLU A 716 50.67 24.10 -43.67
CA GLU A 716 52.11 24.18 -43.35
C GLU A 716 52.59 23.14 -42.30
N GLU A 717 53.90 22.89 -42.26
CA GLU A 717 54.60 21.94 -41.37
C GLU A 717 55.00 22.55 -40.01
N SER A 718 55.16 21.71 -38.97
CA SER A 718 56.29 21.84 -38.02
C SER A 718 56.42 20.63 -37.08
N ASP A 719 57.53 19.89 -37.21
CA ASP A 719 57.99 18.93 -36.22
C ASP A 719 58.50 19.61 -34.93
N SER A 720 58.46 18.93 -33.79
CA SER A 720 59.69 18.34 -33.19
C SER A 720 59.48 17.79 -31.76
N ASP A 721 59.80 16.50 -31.61
CA ASP A 721 60.64 15.90 -30.55
C ASP A 721 60.26 15.93 -29.05
N GLU A 722 60.07 14.71 -28.51
CA GLU A 722 60.62 14.16 -27.26
C GLU A 722 60.22 14.82 -25.89
N ILE A 723 60.22 14.15 -24.72
CA ILE A 723 61.11 13.11 -24.15
C ILE A 723 60.34 12.07 -23.31
N TYR A 724 60.96 10.89 -23.14
CA TYR A 724 60.51 9.69 -22.42
C TYR A 724 60.54 9.75 -20.86
N GLU A 725 59.96 8.70 -20.25
CA GLU A 725 60.00 8.30 -18.83
C GLU A 725 59.24 9.20 -17.82
N LYS A 726 58.56 8.66 -16.79
CA LYS A 726 58.62 7.31 -16.21
C LYS A 726 57.30 6.87 -15.56
#